data_AF-A0A1F6LKL3-F1
#
_entry.id   AF-A0A1F6LKL3-F1
#
_cell.length_a   1.000
_cell.length_b   1.000
_cell.length_c   1.000
_cell.angle_alpha   90.00
_cell.angle_beta   90.00
_cell.angle_gamma   90.00
#
_symmetry.space_group_name_H-M   'P 1'
#
loop_
_entity.id
_entity.type
_entity.pdbx_description
1 polymer ?
#
loop_
_entity_poly.entity_id
_entity_poly.type
_entity_poly.pdbx_seq_one_letter_code
_entity_poly.pdbx_strand_id
1 'polypeptide(L)'
;MSVLILLFFISLLIIIASYTFYLSGAKKVQSIVFALILFLFSIYNLIYLVFDSLTGNGINTAVLYHMKYGVEGAGIFSFWKIMVWFVLLISICVFFIFKIYHRTQKREFQKKFLLLAYPSVFASFIFSPMSLNLYDILITPDNKNFKYEFDDYYSEVNLEKIGKTKNLIFIYGESLEQTYFDENIFPDLMSELKKWRNQSTYFSSVETLEGNGWTIGGIVGSQCGIPLITPSGNQNFVDTPKFLPNAICLSDLLKNENYYLTYFGGAELKFGRKDLFFENHNFDEVYGRIKLEDMVDQSIPRHSWGIHDDSLFELAYQHFSELSAKKEKQAMFVLTLDTHHPYGESSPECNNIKYKNGKNSMLNAVACSDKLISDFIKKISESSFAKDTVVVVTSDHIALPNVAEKMLKKGDRKNLFMVIDFENLEKREVNQKGSTMDIGATILPFIGYRTKLGFGRDLMSDIAEPNRVEVLAGAYKYWRNDMNFLWGLETKNEKIFVIKRIAHAGGGLGENVYTNSFEAMQNSVENGMEYLEIDLSFTSDGELVCIHDWGKTFEQLFGQKSERVSLVEFEKLVQNKKEFTICTLDTLVDWLENNKKIKIVTDIKDTNFNLNGLKLIKESFDEYADRIIPQIYNPEDYNAVKELGYKNIIWTLYAYSGSKDDVYSWVEKMEGLSAVAMFQDVAENGVSTKIKEKGIPVYVHTINDKNIFDYLVKNFGVTEIYTDYLYTNN
;
A
#
# COMPACT_ATOMS: atom_id res chain seq x y z
N MET A 1 5.96 -25.12 -4.38
CA MET A 1 5.72 -26.46 -4.97
C MET A 1 4.76 -26.28 -6.13
N SER A 2 5.04 -26.79 -7.33
CA SER A 2 4.15 -26.54 -8.48
C SER A 2 2.77 -27.20 -8.25
N VAL A 3 1.70 -26.56 -8.73
CA VAL A 3 0.32 -27.07 -8.62
C VAL A 3 0.21 -28.50 -9.17
N LEU A 4 0.99 -28.83 -10.21
CA LEU A 4 1.10 -30.18 -10.77
C LEU A 4 1.60 -31.23 -9.75
N ILE A 5 2.58 -30.89 -8.91
CA ILE A 5 3.09 -31.78 -7.87
C ILE A 5 2.01 -31.99 -6.79
N LEU A 6 1.32 -30.93 -6.38
CA LEU A 6 0.19 -31.02 -5.44
C LEU A 6 -0.92 -31.93 -5.98
N LEU A 7 -1.35 -31.70 -7.23
CA LEU A 7 -2.38 -32.51 -7.91
C LEU A 7 -1.96 -33.98 -8.02
N PHE A 8 -0.68 -34.27 -8.23
CA PHE A 8 -0.16 -35.64 -8.25
C PHE A 8 -0.30 -36.32 -6.89
N PHE A 9 0.15 -35.68 -5.80
CA PHE A 9 0.02 -36.23 -4.44
C PHE A 9 -1.43 -36.44 -4.04
N ILE A 10 -2.31 -35.49 -4.37
CA ILE A 10 -3.75 -35.58 -4.13
C ILE A 10 -4.35 -36.78 -4.88
N SER A 11 -3.98 -36.95 -6.15
CA SER A 11 -4.44 -38.08 -6.97
C SER A 11 -4.00 -39.41 -6.34
N LEU A 12 -2.77 -39.50 -5.84
CA LEU A 12 -2.28 -40.67 -5.12
C LEU A 12 -3.08 -40.95 -3.84
N LEU A 13 -3.36 -39.92 -3.04
CA LEU A 13 -4.17 -40.03 -1.82
C LEU A 13 -5.60 -40.52 -2.11
N ILE A 14 -6.22 -40.02 -3.18
CA ILE A 14 -7.56 -40.46 -3.61
C ILE A 14 -7.55 -41.89 -4.14
N ILE A 15 -6.50 -42.30 -4.86
CA ILE A 15 -6.34 -43.68 -5.32
C ILE A 15 -6.18 -44.62 -4.12
N ILE A 16 -5.31 -44.27 -3.16
CA ILE A 16 -5.11 -45.05 -1.92
C ILE A 16 -6.43 -45.14 -1.15
N ALA A 17 -7.12 -44.02 -0.96
CA ALA A 17 -8.40 -43.97 -0.29
C ALA A 17 -9.45 -44.85 -0.97
N SER A 18 -9.59 -44.73 -2.29
CA SER A 18 -10.59 -45.48 -3.07
C SER A 18 -10.27 -46.97 -3.10
N TYR A 19 -8.99 -47.34 -3.21
CA TYR A 19 -8.56 -48.73 -3.22
C TYR A 19 -8.73 -49.39 -1.84
N THR A 20 -8.31 -48.73 -0.78
CA THR A 20 -8.48 -49.24 0.59
C THR A 20 -9.96 -49.29 0.97
N PHE A 21 -10.76 -48.29 0.59
CA PHE A 21 -12.20 -48.33 0.74
C PHE A 21 -12.81 -49.53 0.00
N TYR A 22 -12.38 -49.78 -1.24
CA TYR A 22 -12.81 -50.95 -2.01
C TYR A 22 -12.46 -52.27 -1.30
N LEU A 23 -11.26 -52.39 -0.70
CA LEU A 23 -10.84 -53.58 0.04
C LEU A 23 -11.61 -53.79 1.35
N SER A 24 -12.26 -52.76 1.88
CA SER A 24 -12.89 -52.80 3.20
C SER A 24 -14.22 -53.56 3.29
N GLY A 25 -14.87 -53.90 2.19
CA GLY A 25 -16.21 -54.53 2.21
C GLY A 25 -17.25 -53.69 2.97
N ALA A 26 -17.15 -52.37 2.86
CA ALA A 26 -17.97 -51.41 3.60
C ALA A 26 -19.48 -51.67 3.48
N LYS A 27 -20.21 -51.49 4.58
CA LYS A 27 -21.68 -51.60 4.60
C LYS A 27 -22.32 -50.49 3.75
N LYS A 28 -23.60 -50.66 3.40
CA LYS A 28 -24.38 -49.71 2.57
C LYS A 28 -24.22 -48.25 3.02
N VAL A 29 -24.37 -47.97 4.32
CA VAL A 29 -24.27 -46.61 4.88
C VAL A 29 -22.86 -46.04 4.69
N GLN A 30 -21.82 -46.81 5.00
CA GLN A 30 -20.43 -46.38 4.82
C GLN A 30 -20.10 -46.11 3.35
N SER A 31 -20.65 -46.92 2.44
CA SER A 31 -20.51 -46.73 1.00
C SER A 31 -21.19 -45.45 0.53
N ILE A 32 -22.37 -45.12 1.04
CA ILE A 32 -23.06 -43.85 0.76
C ILE A 32 -22.28 -42.66 1.30
N VAL A 33 -21.76 -42.74 2.54
CA VAL A 33 -20.98 -41.66 3.15
C VAL A 33 -19.69 -41.41 2.39
N PHE A 34 -18.93 -42.47 2.06
CA PHE A 34 -17.68 -42.32 1.32
C PHE A 34 -17.91 -41.80 -0.10
N ALA A 35 -18.97 -42.28 -0.76
CA ALA A 35 -19.45 -41.75 -2.03
C ALA A 35 -19.74 -40.24 -1.96
N LEU A 36 -20.47 -39.80 -0.93
CA LEU A 36 -20.77 -38.39 -0.72
C LEU A 36 -19.51 -37.55 -0.47
N ILE A 37 -18.56 -38.05 0.31
CA ILE A 37 -17.28 -37.35 0.54
C ILE A 37 -16.51 -37.19 -0.76
N LEU A 38 -16.39 -38.24 -1.57
CA LEU A 38 -15.74 -38.14 -2.89
C LEU A 38 -16.47 -37.17 -3.82
N PHE A 39 -17.80 -37.15 -3.80
CA PHE A 39 -18.58 -36.20 -4.57
C PHE A 39 -18.31 -34.75 -4.15
N LEU A 40 -18.33 -34.47 -2.85
CA LEU A 40 -18.01 -33.15 -2.30
C LEU A 40 -16.57 -32.76 -2.61
N PHE A 41 -15.63 -33.69 -2.55
CA PHE A 41 -14.23 -33.47 -2.92
C PHE A 41 -14.09 -33.10 -4.40
N SER A 42 -14.82 -33.78 -5.29
CA SER A 42 -14.85 -33.45 -6.71
C SER A 42 -15.40 -32.05 -6.96
N ILE A 43 -16.52 -31.68 -6.32
CA ILE A 43 -17.07 -30.32 -6.42
C ILE A 43 -16.05 -29.29 -5.91
N TYR A 44 -15.44 -29.57 -4.76
CA TYR A 44 -14.45 -28.69 -4.13
C TYR A 44 -13.26 -28.38 -5.05
N ASN A 45 -12.64 -29.41 -5.66
CA ASN A 45 -11.54 -29.18 -6.61
C ASN A 45 -12.01 -28.56 -7.92
N LEU A 46 -13.23 -28.89 -8.36
CA LEU A 46 -13.79 -28.31 -9.57
C LEU A 46 -14.06 -26.81 -9.42
N ILE A 47 -14.55 -26.37 -8.26
CA ILE A 47 -14.67 -24.94 -7.92
C ILE A 47 -13.30 -24.26 -8.01
N TYR A 48 -12.25 -24.87 -7.46
CA TYR A 48 -10.89 -24.35 -7.59
C TYR A 48 -10.45 -24.23 -9.05
N LEU A 49 -10.64 -25.26 -9.86
CA LEU A 49 -10.26 -25.22 -11.28
C LEU A 49 -11.02 -24.16 -12.07
N VAL A 50 -12.30 -23.92 -11.74
CA VAL A 50 -13.08 -22.83 -12.33
C VAL A 50 -12.44 -21.49 -11.98
N PHE A 51 -12.17 -21.21 -10.71
CA PHE A 51 -11.56 -19.94 -10.32
C PHE A 51 -10.13 -19.79 -10.86
N ASP A 52 -9.33 -20.85 -10.88
CA ASP A 52 -8.00 -20.86 -11.48
C ASP A 52 -8.04 -20.55 -12.97
N SER A 53 -9.05 -21.05 -13.70
CA SER A 53 -9.23 -20.72 -15.12
C SER A 53 -9.62 -19.26 -15.37
N LEU A 54 -10.14 -18.55 -14.36
CA LEU A 54 -10.51 -17.14 -14.43
C LEU A 54 -9.36 -16.23 -13.98
N THR A 55 -8.66 -16.60 -12.91
CA THR A 55 -7.66 -15.74 -12.25
C THR A 55 -6.22 -16.11 -12.57
N GLY A 56 -5.97 -17.36 -12.99
CA GLY A 56 -4.64 -17.94 -13.14
C GLY A 56 -3.94 -18.30 -11.83
N ASN A 57 -4.58 -18.05 -10.69
CA ASN A 57 -4.02 -18.18 -9.34
C ASN A 57 -5.04 -18.78 -8.35
N GLY A 58 -5.95 -19.63 -8.82
CA GLY A 58 -6.99 -20.24 -8.00
C GLY A 58 -7.92 -19.23 -7.32
N ILE A 59 -8.13 -19.43 -6.02
CA ILE A 59 -8.92 -18.53 -5.18
C ILE A 59 -7.97 -17.49 -4.61
N ASN A 60 -8.14 -16.24 -5.02
CA ASN A 60 -7.34 -15.10 -4.57
C ASN A 60 -8.25 -13.97 -4.05
N THR A 61 -7.66 -12.82 -3.75
CA THR A 61 -8.38 -11.63 -3.28
C THR A 61 -9.44 -11.13 -4.27
N ALA A 62 -9.25 -11.33 -5.58
CA ALA A 62 -10.24 -11.00 -6.62
C ALA A 62 -11.52 -11.84 -6.45
N VAL A 63 -11.35 -13.14 -6.24
CA VAL A 63 -12.47 -14.08 -6.04
C VAL A 63 -13.26 -13.68 -4.80
N LEU A 64 -12.58 -13.41 -3.69
CA LEU A 64 -13.25 -12.97 -2.46
C LEU A 64 -13.99 -11.65 -2.65
N TYR A 65 -13.38 -10.72 -3.37
CA TYR A 65 -13.99 -9.42 -3.66
C TYR A 65 -15.30 -9.61 -4.43
N HIS A 66 -15.29 -10.37 -5.52
CA HIS A 66 -16.49 -10.62 -6.31
C HIS A 66 -17.52 -11.51 -5.62
N MET A 67 -17.09 -12.43 -4.74
CA MET A 67 -18.02 -13.18 -3.89
C MET A 67 -18.77 -12.26 -2.90
N LYS A 68 -18.11 -11.19 -2.43
CA LYS A 68 -18.67 -10.26 -1.46
C LYS A 68 -19.52 -9.16 -2.11
N TYR A 69 -19.01 -8.56 -3.20
CA TYR A 69 -19.62 -7.40 -3.86
C TYR A 69 -20.44 -7.74 -5.10
N GLY A 70 -20.45 -9.02 -5.49
CA GLY A 70 -21.23 -9.54 -6.60
C GLY A 70 -20.53 -9.53 -7.95
N VAL A 71 -21.21 -10.13 -8.92
CA VAL A 71 -20.81 -10.25 -10.33
C VAL A 71 -21.89 -9.69 -11.26
N GLU A 72 -22.74 -8.79 -10.75
CA GLU A 72 -23.75 -8.10 -11.57
C GLU A 72 -23.07 -7.35 -12.71
N GLY A 73 -23.63 -7.44 -13.92
CA GLY A 73 -23.04 -6.89 -15.15
C GLY A 73 -21.92 -7.72 -15.77
N ALA A 74 -21.58 -8.90 -15.22
CA ALA A 74 -20.56 -9.77 -15.80
C ALA A 74 -21.02 -10.47 -17.08
N GLY A 75 -20.13 -10.58 -18.07
CA GLY A 75 -20.33 -11.33 -19.32
C GLY A 75 -20.27 -12.85 -19.14
N ILE A 76 -21.15 -13.45 -18.32
CA ILE A 76 -21.10 -14.87 -17.91
C ILE A 76 -21.16 -15.83 -19.11
N PHE A 77 -21.85 -15.46 -20.18
CA PHE A 77 -21.97 -16.29 -21.39
C PHE A 77 -20.62 -16.59 -22.07
N SER A 78 -19.61 -15.75 -21.89
CA SER A 78 -18.26 -15.93 -22.45
C SER A 78 -17.55 -17.17 -21.88
N PHE A 79 -18.07 -17.75 -20.78
CA PHE A 79 -17.50 -18.89 -20.07
C PHE A 79 -18.28 -20.21 -20.22
N TRP A 80 -19.23 -20.32 -21.16
CA TRP A 80 -20.10 -21.50 -21.32
C TRP A 80 -19.37 -22.84 -21.45
N LYS A 81 -18.18 -22.88 -22.08
CA LYS A 81 -17.39 -24.12 -22.21
C LYS A 81 -16.96 -24.67 -20.86
N ILE A 82 -16.62 -23.80 -19.91
CA ILE A 82 -16.25 -24.18 -18.55
C ILE A 82 -17.46 -24.83 -17.87
N MET A 83 -18.67 -24.27 -18.06
CA MET A 83 -19.91 -24.84 -17.53
C MET A 83 -20.23 -26.22 -18.11
N VAL A 84 -19.97 -26.46 -19.39
CA VAL A 84 -20.16 -27.78 -20.01
C VAL A 84 -19.19 -28.81 -19.45
N TRP A 85 -17.89 -28.47 -19.37
CA TRP A 85 -16.88 -29.35 -18.75
C TRP A 85 -17.20 -29.66 -17.29
N PHE A 86 -17.73 -28.68 -16.56
CA PHE A 86 -18.19 -28.83 -15.18
C PHE A 86 -19.27 -29.93 -15.05
N VAL A 87 -20.31 -29.89 -15.90
CA VAL A 87 -21.39 -30.88 -15.90
C VAL A 87 -20.89 -32.28 -16.28
N LEU A 88 -20.01 -32.38 -17.28
CA LEU A 88 -19.43 -33.65 -17.72
C LEU A 88 -18.59 -34.30 -16.61
N LEU A 89 -17.74 -33.51 -15.93
CA LEU A 89 -16.87 -34.02 -14.89
C LEU A 89 -17.65 -34.50 -13.66
N ILE A 90 -18.70 -33.78 -13.26
CA ILE A 90 -19.63 -34.21 -12.21
C ILE A 90 -20.29 -35.54 -12.58
N SER A 91 -20.77 -35.66 -13.82
CA SER A 91 -21.44 -36.88 -14.31
C SER A 91 -20.52 -38.11 -14.26
N ILE A 92 -19.24 -37.92 -14.64
CA ILE A 92 -18.22 -38.97 -14.56
C ILE A 92 -17.96 -39.36 -13.09
N CYS A 93 -17.83 -38.39 -12.19
CA CYS A 93 -17.62 -38.65 -10.76
C CYS A 93 -18.77 -39.48 -10.17
N VAL A 94 -20.02 -39.09 -10.45
CA VAL A 94 -21.21 -39.81 -10.00
C VAL A 94 -21.24 -41.25 -10.52
N PHE A 95 -20.86 -41.48 -11.78
CA PHE A 95 -20.77 -42.82 -12.36
C PHE A 95 -19.74 -43.72 -11.66
N PHE A 96 -18.55 -43.20 -11.37
CA PHE A 96 -17.52 -43.97 -10.66
C PHE A 96 -17.89 -44.26 -9.20
N ILE A 97 -18.50 -43.27 -8.54
CA ILE A 97 -19.07 -43.43 -7.20
C ILE A 97 -20.10 -44.56 -7.18
N PHE A 98 -21.02 -44.57 -8.15
CA PHE A 98 -22.02 -45.64 -8.30
C PHE A 98 -21.37 -47.01 -8.50
N LYS A 99 -20.32 -47.12 -9.33
CA LYS A 99 -19.57 -48.37 -9.51
C LYS A 99 -18.87 -48.86 -8.25
N ILE A 100 -18.23 -47.97 -7.50
CA ILE A 100 -17.55 -48.29 -6.23
C ILE A 100 -18.57 -48.78 -5.20
N TYR A 101 -19.71 -48.09 -5.09
CA TYR A 101 -20.82 -48.48 -4.22
C TYR A 101 -21.33 -49.89 -4.52
N HIS A 102 -21.56 -50.26 -5.78
CA HIS A 102 -22.07 -51.59 -6.12
C HIS A 102 -21.03 -52.71 -5.98
N ARG A 103 -19.74 -52.43 -6.20
CA ARG A 103 -18.68 -53.46 -6.11
C ARG A 103 -18.21 -53.74 -4.69
N THR A 104 -18.32 -52.78 -3.78
CA THR A 104 -17.94 -52.93 -2.36
C THR A 104 -18.88 -53.88 -1.60
N GLN A 105 -20.17 -53.94 -1.95
CA GLN A 105 -21.15 -54.83 -1.33
C GLN A 105 -20.88 -56.34 -1.52
N LYS A 106 -19.91 -56.71 -2.36
CA LYS A 106 -19.57 -58.12 -2.67
C LYS A 106 -18.41 -58.69 -1.85
N ARG A 107 -17.87 -57.93 -0.88
CA ARG A 107 -16.68 -58.32 -0.09
C ARG A 107 -17.00 -58.39 1.40
N GLU A 108 -16.23 -59.18 2.14
CA GLU A 108 -16.30 -59.23 3.59
C GLU A 108 -15.77 -57.95 4.24
N PHE A 109 -16.41 -57.56 5.35
CA PHE A 109 -16.12 -56.31 6.05
C PHE A 109 -14.79 -56.36 6.80
N GLN A 110 -13.90 -55.39 6.55
CA GLN A 110 -12.60 -55.25 7.19
C GLN A 110 -12.35 -53.81 7.68
N LYS A 111 -12.49 -53.59 8.99
CA LYS A 111 -12.38 -52.27 9.64
C LYS A 111 -11.04 -51.57 9.42
N LYS A 112 -9.91 -52.31 9.37
CA LYS A 112 -8.56 -51.75 9.19
C LYS A 112 -8.41 -50.92 7.91
N PHE A 113 -9.11 -51.30 6.83
CA PHE A 113 -9.03 -50.58 5.57
C PHE A 113 -9.88 -49.30 5.56
N LEU A 114 -10.97 -49.25 6.35
CA LEU A 114 -11.71 -48.00 6.55
C LEU A 114 -10.90 -46.97 7.36
N LEU A 115 -10.14 -47.43 8.35
CA LEU A 115 -9.25 -46.57 9.15
C LEU A 115 -8.11 -45.96 8.32
N LEU A 116 -7.83 -46.50 7.14
CA LEU A 116 -6.89 -45.93 6.18
C LEU A 116 -7.61 -45.04 5.15
N ALA A 117 -8.76 -45.49 4.64
CA ALA A 117 -9.51 -44.79 3.59
C ALA A 117 -9.94 -43.38 3.99
N TYR A 118 -10.58 -43.21 5.16
CA TYR A 118 -11.07 -41.90 5.57
C TYR A 118 -9.95 -40.88 5.79
N PRO A 119 -8.89 -41.17 6.57
CA PRO A 119 -7.78 -40.23 6.73
C PRO A 119 -7.09 -39.87 5.41
N SER A 120 -6.97 -40.81 4.46
CA SER A 120 -6.41 -40.50 3.14
C SER A 120 -7.26 -39.50 2.36
N VAL A 121 -8.60 -39.59 2.39
CA VAL A 121 -9.47 -38.57 1.77
C VAL A 121 -9.42 -37.26 2.55
N PHE A 122 -9.42 -37.27 3.87
CA PHE A 122 -9.31 -36.03 4.65
C PHE A 122 -7.97 -35.31 4.39
N ALA A 123 -6.87 -36.06 4.29
CA ALA A 123 -5.58 -35.52 3.90
C ALA A 123 -5.63 -34.90 2.49
N SER A 124 -6.36 -35.50 1.54
CA SER A 124 -6.47 -34.92 0.19
C SER A 124 -7.21 -33.59 0.17
N PHE A 125 -8.16 -33.35 1.08
CA PHE A 125 -8.75 -32.02 1.29
C PHE A 125 -7.71 -31.04 1.82
N ILE A 126 -7.04 -31.37 2.93
CA ILE A 126 -6.08 -30.48 3.61
C ILE A 126 -4.95 -30.03 2.67
N PHE A 127 -4.41 -30.95 1.87
CA PHE A 127 -3.30 -30.67 0.94
C PHE A 127 -3.75 -30.20 -0.44
N SER A 128 -5.05 -29.94 -0.64
CA SER A 128 -5.56 -29.40 -1.89
C SER A 128 -5.08 -27.97 -2.17
N PRO A 129 -4.93 -27.55 -3.44
CA PRO A 129 -4.62 -26.17 -3.77
C PRO A 129 -5.62 -25.18 -3.18
N MET A 130 -6.91 -25.53 -3.19
CA MET A 130 -7.97 -24.72 -2.62
C MET A 130 -7.81 -24.50 -1.11
N SER A 131 -7.44 -25.54 -0.35
CA SER A 131 -7.20 -25.40 1.10
C SER A 131 -5.98 -24.53 1.37
N LEU A 132 -4.93 -24.63 0.55
CA LEU A 132 -3.75 -23.78 0.68
C LEU A 132 -4.06 -22.31 0.36
N ASN A 133 -4.83 -22.03 -0.70
CA ASN A 133 -5.28 -20.67 -0.99
C ASN A 133 -6.14 -20.09 0.14
N LEU A 134 -7.12 -20.87 0.63
CA LEU A 134 -7.97 -20.44 1.73
C LEU A 134 -7.16 -20.23 3.02
N TYR A 135 -6.18 -21.09 3.31
CA TYR A 135 -5.26 -20.93 4.43
C TYR A 135 -4.50 -19.60 4.33
N ASP A 136 -3.92 -19.30 3.16
CA ASP A 136 -3.13 -18.10 2.92
C ASP A 136 -3.96 -16.80 3.03
N ILE A 137 -5.24 -16.87 2.68
CA ILE A 137 -6.20 -15.76 2.76
C ILE A 137 -6.73 -15.56 4.19
N LEU A 138 -7.09 -16.65 4.87
CA LEU A 138 -7.83 -16.59 6.13
C LEU A 138 -6.92 -16.34 7.34
N ILE A 139 -5.67 -16.80 7.27
CA ILE A 139 -4.76 -16.69 8.40
C ILE A 139 -4.09 -15.32 8.38
N THR A 140 -4.31 -14.59 9.47
CA THR A 140 -3.57 -13.36 9.74
C THR A 140 -2.27 -13.75 10.43
N PRO A 141 -1.10 -13.46 9.84
CA PRO A 141 0.16 -13.71 10.52
C PRO A 141 0.29 -12.85 11.78
N ASP A 142 1.00 -13.36 12.80
CA ASP A 142 1.24 -12.62 14.04
C ASP A 142 2.10 -11.38 13.75
N ASN A 143 1.62 -10.21 14.17
CA ASN A 143 2.22 -8.93 13.85
C ASN A 143 3.39 -8.56 14.78
N LYS A 144 3.59 -9.28 15.89
CA LYS A 144 4.55 -8.90 16.94
C LYS A 144 6.01 -8.76 16.51
N ASN A 145 6.40 -9.35 15.36
CA ASN A 145 7.77 -9.32 14.85
C ASN A 145 7.86 -8.81 13.40
N PHE A 146 6.79 -8.24 12.83
CA PHE A 146 6.86 -7.69 11.48
C PHE A 146 7.58 -6.34 11.50
N LYS A 147 8.69 -6.22 10.76
CA LYS A 147 9.61 -5.08 10.83
C LYS A 147 9.06 -3.80 10.17
N TYR A 148 8.09 -3.92 9.27
CA TYR A 148 7.67 -2.80 8.42
C TYR A 148 6.33 -2.24 8.90
N GLU A 149 6.34 -0.99 9.34
CA GLU A 149 5.14 -0.30 9.80
C GLU A 149 4.35 0.29 8.63
N PHE A 150 3.03 0.33 8.74
CA PHE A 150 2.15 0.87 7.69
C PHE A 150 2.48 2.35 7.39
N ASP A 151 2.65 3.15 8.44
CA ASP A 151 2.88 4.60 8.33
C ASP A 151 4.26 4.95 7.73
N ASP A 152 5.22 4.01 7.71
CA ASP A 152 6.51 4.21 7.04
C ASP A 152 6.36 4.22 5.51
N TYR A 153 5.29 3.62 4.99
CA TYR A 153 5.06 3.44 3.55
C TYR A 153 3.86 4.22 3.05
N TYR A 154 2.81 4.35 3.86
CA TYR A 154 1.60 5.10 3.53
C TYR A 154 1.84 6.59 3.73
N SER A 155 1.82 7.35 2.64
CA SER A 155 2.23 8.76 2.67
C SER A 155 1.07 9.67 3.04
N GLU A 156 1.35 10.69 3.86
CA GLU A 156 0.50 11.86 3.96
C GLU A 156 0.49 12.60 2.61
N VAL A 157 -0.70 12.97 2.14
CA VAL A 157 -0.86 13.55 0.81
C VAL A 157 -0.86 15.08 0.91
N ASN A 158 0.21 15.69 0.41
CA ASN A 158 0.32 17.14 0.24
C ASN A 158 0.68 17.44 -1.22
N LEU A 159 -0.25 18.03 -1.97
CA LEU A 159 -0.08 18.29 -3.39
C LEU A 159 0.68 19.59 -3.62
N GLU A 160 1.89 19.50 -4.13
CA GLU A 160 2.72 20.64 -4.51
C GLU A 160 2.50 20.97 -5.99
N LYS A 161 2.28 22.25 -6.33
CA LYS A 161 2.27 22.72 -7.71
C LYS A 161 3.67 23.12 -8.14
N ILE A 162 4.24 22.41 -9.11
CA ILE A 162 5.64 22.59 -9.54
C ILE A 162 5.79 23.19 -10.95
N GLY A 163 4.70 23.35 -11.70
CA GLY A 163 4.79 23.82 -13.08
C GLY A 163 3.47 24.16 -13.75
N LYS A 164 3.52 24.21 -15.09
CA LYS A 164 2.34 24.43 -15.93
C LYS A 164 1.42 23.22 -15.82
N THR A 165 0.15 23.49 -15.57
CA THR A 165 -0.88 22.46 -15.48
C THR A 165 -1.35 22.05 -16.88
N LYS A 166 -1.48 20.74 -17.12
CA LYS A 166 -1.92 20.18 -18.41
C LYS A 166 -3.19 19.33 -18.22
N ASN A 167 -3.97 19.18 -19.29
CA ASN A 167 -5.01 18.16 -19.37
C ASN A 167 -4.40 16.77 -19.26
N LEU A 168 -5.14 15.83 -18.70
CA LEU A 168 -4.72 14.44 -18.55
C LEU A 168 -5.68 13.52 -19.31
N ILE A 169 -5.15 12.71 -20.22
CA ILE A 169 -5.89 11.61 -20.83
C ILE A 169 -5.25 10.31 -20.40
N PHE A 170 -5.97 9.54 -19.59
CA PHE A 170 -5.47 8.34 -18.95
C PHE A 170 -6.17 7.11 -19.54
N ILE A 171 -5.43 6.33 -20.31
CA ILE A 171 -5.94 5.16 -21.04
C ILE A 171 -5.51 3.89 -20.30
N TYR A 172 -6.50 3.18 -19.76
CA TYR A 172 -6.36 1.81 -19.30
C TYR A 172 -6.57 0.86 -20.48
N GLY A 173 -5.49 0.21 -20.92
CA GLY A 173 -5.55 -0.90 -21.86
C GLY A 173 -5.89 -2.19 -21.10
N GLU A 174 -7.14 -2.64 -21.22
CA GLU A 174 -7.65 -3.88 -20.63
C GLU A 174 -6.72 -5.05 -20.94
N SER A 175 -6.13 -5.67 -19.91
CA SER A 175 -5.22 -6.81 -20.08
C SER A 175 -4.03 -6.56 -21.04
N LEU A 176 -3.74 -5.31 -21.41
CA LEU A 176 -2.74 -4.94 -22.40
C LEU A 176 -1.39 -4.72 -21.71
N GLU A 177 -0.54 -5.75 -21.71
CA GLU A 177 0.73 -5.77 -20.99
C GLU A 177 1.96 -5.47 -21.87
N GLN A 178 3.07 -5.09 -21.24
CA GLN A 178 4.33 -4.77 -21.92
C GLN A 178 4.89 -5.94 -22.73
N THR A 179 4.62 -7.18 -22.30
CA THR A 179 5.08 -8.42 -22.94
C THR A 179 4.70 -8.50 -24.42
N TYR A 180 3.59 -7.89 -24.84
CA TYR A 180 3.16 -7.87 -26.24
C TYR A 180 4.11 -7.10 -27.17
N PHE A 181 4.98 -6.24 -26.63
CA PHE A 181 6.02 -5.52 -27.39
C PHE A 181 7.28 -6.37 -27.67
N ASP A 182 7.40 -7.57 -27.10
CA ASP A 182 8.57 -8.44 -27.34
C ASP A 182 8.53 -9.00 -28.76
N GLU A 183 9.39 -8.47 -29.64
CA GLU A 183 9.48 -8.87 -31.05
C GLU A 183 9.93 -10.33 -31.25
N ASN A 184 10.57 -10.97 -30.26
CA ASN A 184 10.93 -12.38 -30.35
C ASN A 184 9.72 -13.29 -30.14
N ILE A 185 8.76 -12.85 -29.30
CA ILE A 185 7.56 -13.62 -28.98
C ILE A 185 6.41 -13.23 -29.91
N PHE A 186 6.23 -11.93 -30.13
CA PHE A 186 5.14 -11.30 -30.85
C PHE A 186 5.65 -10.31 -31.93
N PRO A 187 6.37 -10.80 -32.95
CA PRO A 187 6.87 -9.94 -34.03
C PRO A 187 5.74 -9.15 -34.67
N ASP A 188 5.93 -7.84 -34.81
CA ASP A 188 5.02 -6.86 -35.43
C ASP A 188 3.61 -6.78 -34.80
N LEU A 189 3.41 -7.25 -33.56
CA LEU A 189 2.09 -7.22 -32.92
C LEU A 189 1.67 -5.81 -32.46
N MET A 190 2.59 -5.10 -31.78
CA MET A 190 2.36 -3.77 -31.18
C MET A 190 2.97 -2.64 -32.01
N SER A 191 2.89 -2.77 -33.34
CA SER A 191 3.67 -1.95 -34.27
C SER A 191 3.31 -0.46 -34.25
N GLU A 192 2.06 -0.12 -33.94
CA GLU A 192 1.58 1.27 -33.92
C GLU A 192 1.93 1.95 -32.59
N LEU A 193 1.61 1.34 -31.44
CA LEU A 193 1.97 1.89 -30.13
C LEU A 193 3.48 1.92 -29.91
N LYS A 194 4.25 1.05 -30.58
CA LYS A 194 5.72 1.10 -30.55
C LYS A 194 6.24 2.43 -31.11
N LYS A 195 5.55 3.08 -32.06
CA LYS A 195 5.91 4.41 -32.57
C LYS A 195 5.74 5.47 -31.47
N TRP A 196 4.61 5.43 -30.76
CA TRP A 196 4.34 6.31 -29.63
C TRP A 196 5.26 6.07 -28.44
N ARG A 197 5.58 4.80 -28.14
CA ARG A 197 6.56 4.44 -27.10
C ARG A 197 7.93 5.07 -27.36
N ASN A 198 8.35 5.16 -28.63
CA ASN A 198 9.60 5.82 -29.03
C ASN A 198 9.53 7.36 -28.97
N GLN A 199 8.41 7.93 -28.52
CA GLN A 199 8.20 9.38 -28.32
C GLN A 199 7.60 9.64 -26.92
N SER A 200 7.93 8.78 -25.97
CA SER A 200 7.36 8.78 -24.63
C SER A 200 8.41 8.52 -23.56
N THR A 201 8.07 8.85 -22.32
CA THR A 201 8.71 8.24 -21.16
C THR A 201 8.00 6.93 -20.84
N TYR A 202 8.67 5.80 -21.03
CA TYR A 202 8.12 4.47 -20.70
C TYR A 202 8.84 3.81 -19.54
N PHE A 203 8.08 3.05 -18.75
CA PHE A 203 8.56 2.39 -17.54
C PHE A 203 8.59 0.88 -17.78
N SER A 204 9.78 0.29 -17.77
CA SER A 204 9.96 -1.09 -18.23
C SER A 204 9.83 -2.17 -17.15
N SER A 205 9.68 -1.76 -15.89
CA SER A 205 9.75 -2.64 -14.71
C SER A 205 8.60 -2.45 -13.71
N VAL A 206 7.37 -2.32 -14.23
CA VAL A 206 6.15 -2.16 -13.42
C VAL A 206 5.49 -3.52 -13.16
N GLU A 207 5.47 -3.97 -11.91
CA GLU A 207 4.93 -5.27 -11.48
C GLU A 207 3.45 -5.19 -11.08
N THR A 208 2.75 -6.31 -11.24
CA THR A 208 1.40 -6.50 -10.66
C THR A 208 1.56 -7.07 -9.26
N LEU A 209 1.06 -6.36 -8.26
CA LEU A 209 0.96 -6.86 -6.89
C LEU A 209 -0.43 -7.40 -6.57
N GLU A 210 -0.53 -8.15 -5.48
CA GLU A 210 -1.80 -8.70 -5.03
C GLU A 210 -2.80 -7.58 -4.69
N GLY A 211 -4.07 -7.76 -5.06
CA GLY A 211 -5.08 -6.71 -4.95
C GLY A 211 -5.09 -5.73 -6.13
N ASN A 212 -4.10 -5.76 -7.03
CA ASN A 212 -4.05 -4.91 -8.23
C ASN A 212 -4.02 -5.71 -9.55
N GLY A 213 -4.36 -7.01 -9.51
CA GLY A 213 -4.26 -7.93 -10.65
C GLY A 213 -5.55 -8.14 -11.46
N TRP A 214 -6.51 -7.24 -11.35
CA TRP A 214 -7.77 -7.22 -12.10
C TRP A 214 -8.26 -5.78 -12.24
N THR A 215 -9.17 -5.47 -13.16
CA THR A 215 -9.49 -4.09 -13.59
C THR A 215 -9.69 -3.08 -12.47
N ILE A 216 -10.68 -3.28 -11.57
CA ILE A 216 -10.92 -2.31 -10.47
C ILE A 216 -9.76 -2.30 -9.46
N GLY A 217 -9.07 -3.42 -9.26
CA GLY A 217 -7.85 -3.46 -8.45
C GLY A 217 -6.72 -2.64 -9.08
N GLY A 218 -6.58 -2.71 -10.39
CA GLY A 218 -5.65 -1.92 -11.19
C GLY A 218 -5.93 -0.43 -11.10
N ILE A 219 -7.20 -0.04 -11.29
CA ILE A 219 -7.69 1.33 -11.14
C ILE A 219 -7.42 1.85 -9.73
N VAL A 220 -7.72 1.08 -8.68
CA VAL A 220 -7.43 1.47 -7.29
C VAL A 220 -5.93 1.59 -7.04
N GLY A 221 -5.12 0.71 -7.63
CA GLY A 221 -3.66 0.80 -7.59
C GLY A 221 -3.18 2.12 -8.20
N SER A 222 -3.49 2.38 -9.46
CA SER A 222 -3.02 3.57 -10.17
C SER A 222 -3.61 4.87 -9.65
N GLN A 223 -4.87 4.87 -9.19
CA GLN A 223 -5.55 6.05 -8.69
C GLN A 223 -5.23 6.33 -7.23
N CYS A 224 -5.12 5.34 -6.36
CA CYS A 224 -5.04 5.56 -4.90
C CYS A 224 -3.70 5.12 -4.30
N GLY A 225 -2.86 4.45 -5.09
CA GLY A 225 -1.57 3.93 -4.65
C GLY A 225 -1.68 2.83 -3.60
N ILE A 226 -2.77 2.06 -3.58
CA ILE A 226 -3.03 0.99 -2.60
C ILE A 226 -3.53 -0.30 -3.25
N PRO A 227 -3.34 -1.47 -2.61
CA PRO A 227 -3.93 -2.72 -3.08
C PRO A 227 -5.43 -2.77 -2.75
N LEU A 228 -6.25 -3.28 -3.67
CA LEU A 228 -7.66 -3.52 -3.39
C LEU A 228 -7.85 -4.84 -2.63
N ILE A 229 -7.76 -4.77 -1.31
CA ILE A 229 -7.96 -5.92 -0.42
C ILE A 229 -9.37 -5.90 0.14
N THR A 230 -10.06 -7.04 0.03
CA THR A 230 -11.42 -7.19 0.56
C THR A 230 -11.37 -7.13 2.10
N PRO A 231 -12.09 -6.20 2.73
CA PRO A 231 -12.10 -6.11 4.18
C PRO A 231 -12.76 -7.33 4.80
N SER A 232 -12.29 -7.71 5.97
CA SER A 232 -12.67 -8.95 6.63
C SER A 232 -12.78 -8.77 8.14
N GLY A 233 -13.94 -9.14 8.68
CA GLY A 233 -14.35 -8.90 10.07
C GLY A 233 -15.83 -9.29 10.28
N ASN A 234 -16.28 -9.34 11.54
CA ASN A 234 -17.56 -9.91 12.01
C ASN A 234 -18.84 -9.16 11.58
N GLN A 235 -18.76 -8.20 10.67
CA GLN A 235 -19.94 -7.42 10.26
C GLN A 235 -20.43 -7.84 8.88
N ASN A 236 -21.75 -7.96 8.74
CA ASN A 236 -22.45 -8.22 7.48
C ASN A 236 -22.24 -7.03 6.54
N PHE A 237 -21.14 -7.08 5.77
CA PHE A 237 -20.60 -5.99 4.97
C PHE A 237 -21.22 -5.85 3.57
N VAL A 238 -22.36 -6.48 3.31
CA VAL A 238 -23.00 -6.46 1.99
C VAL A 238 -23.55 -5.07 1.63
N ASP A 239 -23.72 -4.18 2.62
CA ASP A 239 -24.35 -2.86 2.47
C ASP A 239 -23.44 -1.66 2.83
N THR A 240 -22.12 -1.71 2.64
CA THR A 240 -21.33 -0.46 2.72
C THR A 240 -21.63 0.42 1.50
N PRO A 241 -22.23 1.61 1.68
CA PRO A 241 -22.57 2.48 0.56
C PRO A 241 -21.37 3.25 0.00
N LYS A 242 -20.20 3.15 0.63
CA LYS A 242 -18.98 3.88 0.24
C LYS A 242 -17.85 2.94 -0.16
N PHE A 243 -17.11 3.34 -1.18
CA PHE A 243 -15.92 2.68 -1.70
C PHE A 243 -14.69 3.44 -1.21
N LEU A 244 -13.85 2.80 -0.39
CA LEU A 244 -12.60 3.36 0.15
C LEU A 244 -12.68 4.83 0.62
N PRO A 245 -13.65 5.21 1.47
CA PRO A 245 -13.93 6.62 1.79
C PRO A 245 -12.79 7.36 2.53
N ASN A 246 -11.83 6.62 3.09
CA ASN A 246 -10.68 7.20 3.80
C ASN A 246 -9.39 7.16 2.96
N ALA A 247 -9.43 6.63 1.73
CA ALA A 247 -8.31 6.71 0.80
C ALA A 247 -8.40 8.02 0.00
N ILE A 248 -7.27 8.71 -0.12
CA ILE A 248 -7.14 9.87 -1.03
C ILE A 248 -6.59 9.34 -2.35
N CYS A 249 -7.32 9.58 -3.44
CA CYS A 249 -6.95 9.14 -4.77
C CYS A 249 -6.58 10.32 -5.68
N LEU A 250 -5.93 10.03 -6.80
CA LEU A 250 -5.51 10.97 -7.84
C LEU A 250 -6.69 11.84 -8.29
N SER A 251 -7.85 11.23 -8.51
CA SER A 251 -9.06 11.98 -8.86
C SER A 251 -9.45 12.99 -7.79
N ASP A 252 -9.34 12.67 -6.50
CA ASP A 252 -9.63 13.61 -5.41
C ASP A 252 -8.66 14.81 -5.43
N LEU A 253 -7.37 14.55 -5.68
CA LEU A 253 -6.35 15.58 -5.81
C LEU A 253 -6.59 16.49 -7.01
N LEU A 254 -6.88 15.90 -8.18
CA LEU A 254 -7.18 16.65 -9.38
C LEU A 254 -8.49 17.45 -9.23
N LYS A 255 -9.48 16.91 -8.54
CA LYS A 255 -10.73 17.62 -8.27
C LYS A 255 -10.49 18.88 -7.44
N ASN A 256 -9.68 18.79 -6.39
CA ASN A 256 -9.30 19.93 -5.56
C ASN A 256 -8.56 21.02 -6.38
N GLU A 257 -7.88 20.61 -7.45
CA GLU A 257 -7.22 21.49 -8.41
C GLU A 257 -8.11 21.93 -9.59
N ASN A 258 -9.43 21.80 -9.42
CA ASN A 258 -10.48 22.18 -10.36
C ASN A 258 -10.41 21.47 -11.73
N TYR A 259 -9.92 20.23 -11.76
CA TYR A 259 -10.08 19.39 -12.94
C TYR A 259 -11.53 18.92 -13.08
N TYR A 260 -12.05 18.96 -14.31
CA TYR A 260 -13.25 18.25 -14.71
C TYR A 260 -12.90 16.79 -14.99
N LEU A 261 -13.53 15.88 -14.25
CA LEU A 261 -13.16 14.46 -14.23
C LEU A 261 -14.18 13.63 -14.98
N THR A 262 -13.75 12.92 -16.02
CA THR A 262 -14.63 12.06 -16.81
C THR A 262 -14.10 10.64 -16.91
N TYR A 263 -14.97 9.65 -16.78
CA TYR A 263 -14.66 8.25 -17.06
C TYR A 263 -15.46 7.71 -18.24
N PHE A 264 -14.81 6.98 -19.13
CA PHE A 264 -15.41 6.21 -20.23
C PHE A 264 -15.01 4.73 -20.12
N GLY A 265 -15.98 3.83 -20.15
CA GLY A 265 -15.72 2.39 -20.26
C GLY A 265 -16.90 1.63 -20.83
N GLY A 266 -16.63 0.71 -21.75
CA GLY A 266 -17.68 0.01 -22.50
C GLY A 266 -18.51 -0.99 -21.68
N ALA A 267 -18.00 -1.43 -20.52
CA ALA A 267 -18.66 -2.41 -19.64
C ALA A 267 -19.64 -1.78 -18.64
N GLU A 268 -20.44 -2.62 -17.98
CA GLU A 268 -21.31 -2.15 -16.89
C GLU A 268 -20.49 -1.70 -15.66
N LEU A 269 -20.89 -0.57 -15.08
CA LEU A 269 -20.19 0.03 -13.93
C LEU A 269 -20.42 -0.74 -12.62
N LYS A 270 -21.59 -1.38 -12.47
CA LYS A 270 -21.89 -2.20 -11.28
C LYS A 270 -20.92 -3.37 -11.13
N PHE A 271 -20.41 -3.91 -12.24
CA PHE A 271 -19.40 -4.96 -12.19
C PHE A 271 -18.14 -4.45 -11.50
N GLY A 272 -17.75 -5.10 -10.41
CA GLY A 272 -16.61 -4.69 -9.59
C GLY A 272 -16.86 -3.44 -8.73
N ARG A 273 -18.11 -2.94 -8.67
CA ARG A 273 -18.51 -1.69 -7.98
C ARG A 273 -17.74 -0.46 -8.45
N LYS A 274 -17.45 -0.38 -9.76
CA LYS A 274 -16.82 0.80 -10.38
C LYS A 274 -17.73 2.02 -10.25
N ASP A 275 -19.04 1.82 -10.29
CA ASP A 275 -20.05 2.85 -10.01
C ASP A 275 -19.77 3.60 -8.70
N LEU A 276 -19.63 2.86 -7.60
CA LEU A 276 -19.33 3.46 -6.30
C LEU A 276 -17.94 4.10 -6.26
N PHE A 277 -16.92 3.47 -6.85
CA PHE A 277 -15.57 4.05 -6.87
C PHE A 277 -15.58 5.44 -7.51
N PHE A 278 -16.15 5.57 -8.71
CA PHE A 278 -16.19 6.86 -9.39
C PHE A 278 -17.08 7.89 -8.68
N GLU A 279 -18.20 7.46 -8.08
CA GLU A 279 -19.06 8.31 -7.26
C GLU A 279 -18.33 8.84 -6.01
N ASN A 280 -17.60 7.98 -5.29
CA ASN A 280 -16.93 8.35 -4.04
C ASN A 280 -15.63 9.13 -4.24
N HIS A 281 -14.99 9.01 -5.40
CA HIS A 281 -13.75 9.70 -5.73
C HIS A 281 -13.93 10.83 -6.77
N ASN A 282 -15.06 11.53 -6.66
CA ASN A 282 -15.33 12.85 -7.24
C ASN A 282 -15.32 12.97 -8.77
N PHE A 283 -15.66 11.91 -9.51
CA PHE A 283 -15.85 12.02 -10.96
C PHE A 283 -17.10 12.83 -11.29
N ASP A 284 -16.99 13.78 -12.23
CA ASP A 284 -18.12 14.61 -12.68
C ASP A 284 -19.07 13.82 -13.58
N GLU A 285 -18.50 13.06 -14.51
CA GLU A 285 -19.26 12.26 -15.46
C GLU A 285 -18.67 10.86 -15.62
N VAL A 286 -19.55 9.87 -15.57
CA VAL A 286 -19.19 8.45 -15.69
C VAL A 286 -20.05 7.82 -16.78
N TYR A 287 -19.40 7.39 -17.85
CA TYR A 287 -20.01 6.77 -19.02
C TYR A 287 -19.70 5.28 -19.03
N GLY A 288 -20.65 4.49 -18.52
CA GLY A 288 -20.66 3.04 -18.64
C GLY A 288 -21.59 2.55 -19.75
N ARG A 289 -21.62 1.22 -19.96
CA ARG A 289 -22.47 0.55 -20.96
C ARG A 289 -23.86 1.17 -21.13
N ILE A 290 -24.65 1.26 -20.04
CA ILE A 290 -26.06 1.70 -20.10
C ILE A 290 -26.17 3.12 -20.68
N LYS A 291 -25.31 4.05 -20.27
CA LYS A 291 -25.33 5.44 -20.77
C LYS A 291 -24.81 5.52 -22.21
N LEU A 292 -23.79 4.72 -22.53
CA LEU A 292 -23.17 4.70 -23.86
C LEU A 292 -24.05 4.03 -24.91
N GLU A 293 -24.89 3.06 -24.56
CA GLU A 293 -25.77 2.34 -25.48
C GLU A 293 -26.71 3.28 -26.27
N ASP A 294 -27.14 4.38 -25.65
CA ASP A 294 -27.99 5.39 -26.28
C ASP A 294 -27.21 6.38 -27.18
N MET A 295 -25.88 6.36 -27.11
CA MET A 295 -24.99 7.29 -27.82
C MET A 295 -24.29 6.67 -29.03
N VAL A 296 -24.25 5.33 -29.10
CA VAL A 296 -23.60 4.59 -30.19
C VAL A 296 -24.60 4.06 -31.20
N ASP A 297 -24.14 3.81 -32.44
CA ASP A 297 -24.98 3.20 -33.47
C ASP A 297 -25.45 1.80 -33.03
N GLN A 298 -26.76 1.61 -32.93
CA GLN A 298 -27.40 0.35 -32.55
C GLN A 298 -27.23 -0.76 -33.59
N SER A 299 -26.81 -0.43 -34.81
CA SER A 299 -26.54 -1.42 -35.87
C SER A 299 -25.23 -2.19 -35.66
N ILE A 300 -24.29 -1.62 -34.90
CA ILE A 300 -22.97 -2.21 -34.64
C ILE A 300 -23.13 -3.40 -33.66
N PRO A 301 -22.65 -4.62 -33.98
CA PRO A 301 -22.67 -5.73 -33.04
C PRO A 301 -21.98 -5.36 -31.73
N ARG A 302 -22.51 -5.83 -30.60
CA ARG A 302 -21.95 -5.53 -29.28
C ARG A 302 -20.91 -6.58 -28.86
N HIS A 303 -19.93 -6.11 -28.09
CA HIS A 303 -19.03 -6.98 -27.33
C HIS A 303 -19.83 -7.75 -26.28
N SER A 304 -19.44 -8.97 -25.93
CA SER A 304 -20.14 -9.78 -24.91
C SER A 304 -20.26 -9.10 -23.53
N TRP A 305 -19.37 -8.14 -23.26
CA TRP A 305 -19.35 -7.31 -22.05
C TRP A 305 -19.93 -5.90 -22.22
N GLY A 306 -20.17 -5.41 -23.45
CA GLY A 306 -20.72 -4.07 -23.67
C GLY A 306 -20.32 -3.39 -24.99
N ILE A 307 -19.87 -2.14 -24.90
CA ILE A 307 -19.53 -1.29 -26.06
C ILE A 307 -18.08 -1.54 -26.49
N HIS A 308 -17.86 -1.65 -27.81
CA HIS A 308 -16.54 -1.83 -28.41
C HIS A 308 -15.67 -0.57 -28.35
N ASP A 309 -14.35 -0.78 -28.41
CA ASP A 309 -13.34 0.26 -28.26
C ASP A 309 -13.37 1.31 -29.38
N ASP A 310 -13.72 0.93 -30.61
CA ASP A 310 -13.84 1.86 -31.75
C ASP A 310 -14.84 3.00 -31.46
N SER A 311 -16.02 2.63 -30.97
CA SER A 311 -17.10 3.54 -30.61
C SER A 311 -16.77 4.32 -29.33
N LEU A 312 -16.10 3.66 -28.37
CA LEU A 312 -15.68 4.27 -27.11
C LEU A 312 -14.70 5.42 -27.34
N PHE A 313 -13.65 5.20 -28.14
CA PHE A 313 -12.65 6.22 -28.43
C PHE A 313 -13.19 7.38 -29.26
N GLU A 314 -14.15 7.13 -30.15
CA GLU A 314 -14.79 8.21 -30.90
C GLU A 314 -15.59 9.15 -29.96
N LEU A 315 -16.40 8.58 -29.06
CA LEU A 315 -17.14 9.37 -28.06
C LEU A 315 -16.20 10.10 -27.09
N ALA A 316 -15.15 9.43 -26.62
CA ALA A 316 -14.14 10.04 -25.75
C ALA A 316 -13.43 11.22 -26.43
N TYR A 317 -13.10 11.11 -27.72
CA TYR A 317 -12.44 12.19 -28.46
C TYR A 317 -13.35 13.40 -28.66
N GLN A 318 -14.64 13.17 -28.95
CA GLN A 318 -15.64 14.23 -29.07
C GLN A 318 -15.75 15.00 -27.75
N HIS A 319 -15.91 14.29 -26.63
CA HIS A 319 -15.98 14.89 -25.30
C HIS A 319 -14.71 15.66 -24.93
N PHE A 320 -13.53 15.07 -25.18
CA PHE A 320 -12.24 15.72 -24.96
C PHE A 320 -12.13 17.05 -25.71
N SER A 321 -12.53 17.04 -26.98
CA SER A 321 -12.47 18.20 -27.86
C SER A 321 -13.43 19.31 -27.40
N GLU A 322 -14.64 18.94 -26.98
CA GLU A 322 -15.64 19.87 -26.45
C GLU A 322 -15.18 20.57 -25.16
N LEU A 323 -14.68 19.82 -24.18
CA LEU A 323 -14.17 20.37 -22.92
C LEU A 323 -12.91 21.22 -23.15
N SER A 324 -11.99 20.75 -24.00
CA SER A 324 -10.77 21.50 -24.33
C SER A 324 -11.08 22.83 -25.01
N ALA A 325 -12.09 22.88 -25.89
CA ALA A 325 -12.53 24.11 -26.54
C ALA A 325 -13.08 25.15 -25.56
N LYS A 326 -13.66 24.71 -24.43
CA LYS A 326 -14.12 25.59 -23.33
C LYS A 326 -12.98 26.07 -22.43
N LYS A 327 -11.74 25.64 -22.66
CA LYS A 327 -10.57 25.87 -21.81
C LYS A 327 -10.75 25.33 -20.38
N GLU A 328 -11.56 24.29 -20.24
CA GLU A 328 -11.70 23.58 -18.98
C GLU A 328 -10.48 22.68 -18.78
N LYS A 329 -9.94 22.70 -17.56
CA LYS A 329 -8.88 21.81 -17.14
C LYS A 329 -9.51 20.44 -16.93
N GLN A 330 -9.10 19.42 -17.67
CA GLN A 330 -9.78 18.13 -17.66
C GLN A 330 -8.84 16.96 -17.40
N ALA A 331 -9.36 15.93 -16.74
CA ALA A 331 -8.76 14.62 -16.67
C ALA A 331 -9.78 13.56 -17.09
N MET A 332 -9.52 12.92 -18.23
CA MET A 332 -10.35 11.87 -18.78
C MET A 332 -9.69 10.51 -18.60
N PHE A 333 -10.44 9.55 -18.10
CA PHE A 333 -10.01 8.18 -17.90
C PHE A 333 -10.81 7.27 -18.84
N VAL A 334 -10.13 6.52 -19.70
CA VAL A 334 -10.76 5.64 -20.69
C VAL A 334 -10.29 4.21 -20.43
N LEU A 335 -11.21 3.26 -20.29
CA LEU A 335 -10.91 1.84 -20.14
C LEU A 335 -11.39 1.07 -21.38
N THR A 336 -10.44 0.47 -22.10
CA THR A 336 -10.74 -0.39 -23.24
C THR A 336 -11.37 -1.73 -22.81
N LEU A 337 -11.91 -2.51 -23.74
CA LEU A 337 -12.67 -3.73 -23.43
C LEU A 337 -12.34 -4.91 -24.35
N ASP A 338 -11.97 -4.69 -25.61
CA ASP A 338 -11.93 -5.74 -26.64
C ASP A 338 -10.91 -6.85 -26.35
N THR A 339 -9.90 -6.56 -25.55
CA THR A 339 -8.85 -7.48 -25.10
C THR A 339 -9.23 -8.31 -23.88
N HIS A 340 -10.49 -8.25 -23.44
CA HIS A 340 -10.97 -9.00 -22.29
C HIS A 340 -10.88 -10.53 -22.53
N HIS A 341 -10.42 -11.25 -21.50
CA HIS A 341 -10.27 -12.70 -21.50
C HIS A 341 -11.64 -13.42 -21.61
N PRO A 342 -11.67 -14.71 -22.05
CA PRO A 342 -10.54 -15.56 -22.42
C PRO A 342 -10.17 -15.51 -23.90
N TYR A 343 -10.94 -14.81 -24.73
CA TYR A 343 -10.79 -14.86 -26.18
C TYR A 343 -10.38 -13.54 -26.83
N GLY A 344 -10.70 -12.38 -26.27
CA GLY A 344 -10.67 -11.10 -26.97
C GLY A 344 -11.69 -11.06 -28.13
N GLU A 345 -12.42 -9.96 -28.25
CA GLU A 345 -13.42 -9.75 -29.31
C GLU A 345 -13.11 -8.39 -29.97
N SER A 346 -12.49 -8.44 -31.16
CA SER A 346 -12.06 -7.23 -31.87
C SER A 346 -13.24 -6.36 -32.29
N SER A 347 -13.07 -5.04 -32.16
CA SER A 347 -13.98 -4.03 -32.71
C SER A 347 -14.31 -4.29 -34.19
N PRO A 348 -15.55 -4.03 -34.63
CA PRO A 348 -15.95 -4.19 -36.02
C PRO A 348 -15.10 -3.40 -37.04
N GLU A 349 -14.59 -2.22 -36.68
CA GLU A 349 -13.65 -1.46 -37.54
C GLU A 349 -12.38 -2.27 -37.87
N CYS A 350 -11.96 -3.15 -36.96
CA CYS A 350 -10.76 -3.96 -37.06
C CYS A 350 -10.98 -5.35 -37.69
N ASN A 351 -12.14 -5.66 -38.29
CA ASN A 351 -12.43 -6.98 -38.85
C ASN A 351 -11.38 -7.50 -39.87
N ASN A 352 -10.66 -6.58 -40.51
CA ASN A 352 -9.60 -6.90 -41.47
C ASN A 352 -8.20 -7.05 -40.84
N ILE A 353 -8.04 -6.69 -39.56
CA ILE A 353 -6.77 -6.79 -38.83
C ILE A 353 -6.64 -8.22 -38.32
N LYS A 354 -5.59 -8.91 -38.77
CA LYS A 354 -5.30 -10.28 -38.38
C LYS A 354 -3.83 -10.40 -38.03
N TYR A 355 -3.54 -10.88 -36.82
CA TYR A 355 -2.19 -11.17 -36.42
C TYR A 355 -1.74 -12.53 -37.00
N LYS A 356 -0.67 -12.52 -37.80
CA LYS A 356 -0.17 -13.69 -38.53
C LYS A 356 -1.27 -14.36 -39.36
N ASN A 357 -1.70 -15.57 -38.99
CA ASN A 357 -2.74 -16.32 -39.70
C ASN A 357 -4.16 -16.03 -39.16
N GLY A 358 -4.31 -15.12 -38.21
CA GLY A 358 -5.59 -14.71 -37.63
C GLY A 358 -6.27 -15.74 -36.74
N LYS A 359 -5.63 -16.88 -36.42
CA LYS A 359 -6.28 -17.96 -35.63
C LYS A 359 -6.38 -17.67 -34.13
N ASN A 360 -5.52 -16.80 -33.60
CA ASN A 360 -5.55 -16.43 -32.19
C ASN A 360 -6.38 -15.15 -32.04
N SER A 361 -7.62 -15.29 -31.59
CA SER A 361 -8.56 -14.17 -31.43
C SER A 361 -8.02 -13.10 -30.47
N MET A 362 -7.33 -13.50 -29.40
CA MET A 362 -6.79 -12.57 -28.42
C MET A 362 -5.71 -11.70 -29.06
N LEU A 363 -4.81 -12.29 -29.85
CA LEU A 363 -3.77 -11.52 -30.54
C LEU A 363 -4.34 -10.63 -31.66
N ASN A 364 -5.46 -10.99 -32.28
CA ASN A 364 -6.16 -10.09 -33.20
C ASN A 364 -6.77 -8.89 -32.45
N ALA A 365 -7.38 -9.13 -31.28
CA ALA A 365 -7.92 -8.08 -30.42
C ALA A 365 -6.81 -7.15 -29.89
N VAL A 366 -5.66 -7.70 -29.50
CA VAL A 366 -4.48 -6.90 -29.13
C VAL A 366 -3.98 -6.05 -30.29
N ALA A 367 -3.89 -6.59 -31.52
CA ALA A 367 -3.53 -5.81 -32.70
C ALA A 367 -4.55 -4.71 -33.05
N CYS A 368 -5.84 -4.96 -32.79
CA CYS A 368 -6.88 -3.94 -32.93
C CYS A 368 -6.72 -2.84 -31.87
N SER A 369 -6.52 -3.21 -30.60
CA SER A 369 -6.30 -2.27 -29.50
C SER A 369 -5.05 -1.41 -29.74
N ASP A 370 -3.96 -2.01 -30.24
CA ASP A 370 -2.74 -1.30 -30.70
C ASP A 370 -3.08 -0.18 -31.69
N LYS A 371 -3.86 -0.48 -32.72
CA LYS A 371 -4.30 0.50 -33.72
C LYS A 371 -5.22 1.56 -33.09
N LEU A 372 -6.28 1.17 -32.41
CA LEU A 372 -7.32 2.09 -31.92
C LEU A 372 -6.77 3.09 -30.89
N ILE A 373 -5.95 2.61 -29.94
CA ILE A 373 -5.27 3.49 -28.99
C ILE A 373 -4.32 4.43 -29.74
N SER A 374 -3.54 3.91 -30.70
CA SER A 374 -2.62 4.74 -31.49
C SER A 374 -3.32 5.81 -32.31
N ASP A 375 -4.47 5.49 -32.92
CA ASP A 375 -5.28 6.43 -33.69
C ASP A 375 -5.90 7.50 -32.79
N PHE A 376 -6.34 7.12 -31.58
CA PHE A 376 -6.84 8.09 -30.59
C PHE A 376 -5.75 9.06 -30.12
N ILE A 377 -4.56 8.55 -29.79
CA ILE A 377 -3.39 9.39 -29.46
C ILE A 377 -3.06 10.31 -30.63
N LYS A 378 -3.07 9.79 -31.86
CA LYS A 378 -2.81 10.57 -33.07
C LYS A 378 -3.81 11.71 -33.25
N LYS A 379 -5.12 11.44 -33.11
CA LYS A 379 -6.18 12.47 -33.17
C LYS A 379 -5.92 13.59 -32.14
N ILE A 380 -5.54 13.24 -30.90
CA ILE A 380 -5.19 14.23 -29.87
C ILE A 380 -3.94 15.02 -30.29
N SER A 381 -2.90 14.36 -30.80
CA SER A 381 -1.64 14.98 -31.21
C SER A 381 -1.81 15.99 -32.36
N GLU A 382 -2.78 15.76 -33.23
CA GLU A 382 -3.11 16.62 -34.38
C GLU A 382 -4.07 17.77 -34.00
N SER A 383 -4.62 17.75 -32.78
CA SER A 383 -5.53 18.78 -32.29
C SER A 383 -4.80 20.06 -31.85
N SER A 384 -5.52 21.18 -31.78
CA SER A 384 -4.98 22.44 -31.25
C SER A 384 -4.65 22.40 -29.75
N PHE A 385 -5.05 21.34 -29.04
CA PHE A 385 -4.91 21.18 -27.59
C PHE A 385 -3.73 20.27 -27.19
N ALA A 386 -3.02 19.69 -28.17
CA ALA A 386 -1.97 18.70 -27.94
C ALA A 386 -0.91 19.19 -26.94
N LYS A 387 -0.36 20.40 -27.11
CA LYS A 387 0.70 20.93 -26.24
C LYS A 387 0.28 21.16 -24.78
N ASP A 388 -1.03 21.22 -24.53
CA ASP A 388 -1.60 21.38 -23.18
C ASP A 388 -2.15 20.06 -22.64
N THR A 389 -1.81 18.92 -23.26
CA THR A 389 -2.36 17.60 -22.91
C THR A 389 -1.24 16.57 -22.73
N VAL A 390 -1.35 15.78 -21.67
CA VAL A 390 -0.52 14.59 -21.43
C VAL A 390 -1.38 13.35 -21.62
N VAL A 391 -0.87 12.37 -22.37
CA VAL A 391 -1.53 11.08 -22.53
C VAL A 391 -0.75 10.01 -21.78
N VAL A 392 -1.43 9.28 -20.92
CA VAL A 392 -0.90 8.12 -20.20
C VAL A 392 -1.53 6.87 -20.80
N VAL A 393 -0.72 5.88 -21.15
CA VAL A 393 -1.19 4.55 -21.54
C VAL A 393 -0.64 3.54 -20.56
N THR A 394 -1.53 2.83 -19.87
CA THR A 394 -1.15 1.82 -18.88
C THR A 394 -2.01 0.58 -19.00
N SER A 395 -1.49 -0.56 -18.56
CA SER A 395 -2.35 -1.70 -18.20
C SER A 395 -3.25 -1.30 -17.04
N ASP A 396 -4.48 -1.80 -17.02
CA ASP A 396 -5.20 -1.98 -15.76
C ASP A 396 -4.61 -3.18 -14.99
N HIS A 397 -4.29 -4.26 -15.68
CA HIS A 397 -3.54 -5.40 -15.19
C HIS A 397 -2.88 -6.18 -16.34
N ILE A 398 -1.95 -7.08 -16.01
CA ILE A 398 -1.46 -8.06 -16.98
C ILE A 398 -2.56 -9.02 -17.42
N ALA A 399 -2.46 -9.57 -18.63
CA ALA A 399 -3.51 -10.42 -19.18
C ALA A 399 -3.89 -11.63 -18.29
N LEU A 400 -5.17 -11.79 -17.99
CA LEU A 400 -5.70 -12.97 -17.32
C LEU A 400 -5.62 -14.21 -18.24
N PRO A 401 -5.80 -15.45 -17.73
CA PRO A 401 -5.74 -16.66 -18.55
C PRO A 401 -6.59 -16.56 -19.81
N ASN A 402 -5.96 -16.76 -20.96
CA ASN A 402 -6.57 -16.57 -22.27
C ASN A 402 -5.90 -17.45 -23.34
N VAL A 403 -6.42 -17.42 -24.56
CA VAL A 403 -5.93 -18.26 -25.67
C VAL A 403 -4.49 -17.98 -26.13
N ALA A 404 -3.87 -16.87 -25.71
CA ALA A 404 -2.46 -16.51 -25.94
C ALA A 404 -1.53 -16.78 -24.73
N GLU A 405 -2.04 -17.27 -23.60
CA GLU A 405 -1.31 -17.44 -22.34
C GLU A 405 0.03 -18.21 -22.49
N LYS A 406 0.03 -19.30 -23.27
CA LYS A 406 1.25 -20.10 -23.50
C LYS A 406 2.38 -19.31 -24.18
N MET A 407 2.04 -18.29 -24.96
CA MET A 407 3.02 -17.41 -25.60
C MET A 407 3.49 -16.34 -24.62
N LEU A 408 2.55 -15.72 -23.89
CA LEU A 408 2.84 -14.73 -22.86
C LEU A 408 3.79 -15.24 -21.78
N LYS A 409 3.58 -16.47 -21.28
CA LYS A 409 4.43 -17.10 -20.25
C LYS A 409 5.87 -17.37 -20.68
N LYS A 410 6.24 -17.11 -21.93
CA LYS A 410 7.64 -17.19 -22.40
C LYS A 410 8.43 -15.91 -22.11
N GLY A 411 7.75 -14.78 -21.89
CA GLY A 411 8.38 -13.49 -21.59
C GLY A 411 8.36 -13.18 -20.10
N ASP A 412 9.10 -12.13 -19.72
CA ASP A 412 8.99 -11.51 -18.41
C ASP A 412 7.80 -10.54 -18.42
N ARG A 413 6.75 -10.89 -17.66
CA ARG A 413 5.46 -10.21 -17.74
C ARG A 413 5.44 -8.98 -16.85
N LYS A 414 5.24 -7.80 -17.46
CA LYS A 414 5.16 -6.49 -16.79
C LYS A 414 3.97 -5.69 -17.31
N ASN A 415 3.44 -4.80 -16.48
CA ASN A 415 2.40 -3.87 -16.90
C ASN A 415 2.99 -2.87 -17.91
N LEU A 416 2.21 -2.54 -18.93
CA LEU A 416 2.49 -1.40 -19.78
C LEU A 416 2.33 -0.13 -18.95
N PHE A 417 3.29 0.79 -19.03
CA PHE A 417 3.15 2.15 -18.52
C PHE A 417 4.02 3.11 -19.34
N MET A 418 3.40 4.05 -20.04
CA MET A 418 4.09 5.10 -20.77
C MET A 418 3.33 6.43 -20.70
N VAL A 419 4.08 7.52 -20.68
CA VAL A 419 3.60 8.90 -20.61
C VAL A 419 4.08 9.67 -21.83
N ILE A 420 3.14 10.21 -22.59
CA ILE A 420 3.36 11.00 -23.81
C ILE A 420 3.04 12.45 -23.47
N ASP A 421 4.08 13.28 -23.41
CA ASP A 421 3.95 14.73 -23.33
C ASP A 421 4.21 15.34 -24.71
N PHE A 422 3.16 15.83 -25.38
CA PHE A 422 3.29 16.38 -26.73
C PHE A 422 4.14 17.66 -26.81
N GLU A 423 4.39 18.32 -25.68
CA GLU A 423 5.32 19.45 -25.62
C GLU A 423 6.78 18.98 -25.62
N ASN A 424 7.05 17.76 -25.15
CA ASN A 424 8.38 17.16 -25.10
C ASN A 424 8.35 15.67 -25.52
N LEU A 425 8.32 15.44 -26.84
CA LEU A 425 8.34 14.10 -27.45
C LEU A 425 9.75 13.49 -27.46
N GLU A 426 10.28 13.23 -26.27
CA GLU A 426 11.57 12.56 -26.08
C GLU A 426 11.39 11.09 -25.69
N LYS A 427 12.21 10.22 -26.29
CA LYS A 427 12.29 8.82 -25.88
C LYS A 427 13.07 8.72 -24.57
N ARG A 428 12.41 8.30 -23.49
CA ARG A 428 13.05 7.99 -22.21
C ARG A 428 12.59 6.64 -21.70
N GLU A 429 13.55 5.79 -21.32
CA GLU A 429 13.28 4.55 -20.60
C GLU A 429 13.59 4.73 -19.13
N VAL A 430 12.65 4.33 -18.27
CA VAL A 430 12.83 4.24 -16.82
C VAL A 430 12.73 2.77 -16.43
N ASN A 431 13.84 2.21 -15.93
CA ASN A 431 13.93 0.80 -15.52
C ASN A 431 13.79 0.62 -14.00
N GLN A 432 13.47 1.68 -13.27
CA GLN A 432 13.25 1.60 -11.83
C GLN A 432 12.09 0.65 -11.53
N LYS A 433 12.35 -0.29 -10.62
CA LYS A 433 11.34 -1.26 -10.20
C LYS A 433 10.20 -0.54 -9.47
N GLY A 434 8.98 -0.80 -9.92
CA GLY A 434 7.76 -0.23 -9.37
C GLY A 434 6.57 -1.18 -9.51
N SER A 435 5.39 -0.70 -9.14
CA SER A 435 4.13 -1.40 -9.27
C SER A 435 3.04 -0.47 -9.81
N THR A 436 1.86 -1.00 -10.12
CA THR A 436 0.72 -0.17 -10.53
C THR A 436 0.35 0.90 -9.50
N MET A 437 0.69 0.70 -8.22
CA MET A 437 0.49 1.70 -7.17
C MET A 437 1.32 2.98 -7.35
N ASP A 438 2.43 2.92 -8.08
CA ASP A 438 3.32 4.06 -8.28
C ASP A 438 2.86 4.99 -9.41
N ILE A 439 1.91 4.55 -10.26
CA ILE A 439 1.52 5.24 -11.49
C ILE A 439 0.96 6.63 -11.19
N GLY A 440 0.01 6.75 -10.24
CA GLY A 440 -0.63 8.02 -9.92
C GLY A 440 0.38 9.09 -9.48
N ALA A 441 1.29 8.75 -8.58
CA ALA A 441 2.36 9.65 -8.12
C ALA A 441 3.34 10.02 -9.25
N THR A 442 3.68 9.05 -10.12
CA THR A 442 4.63 9.23 -11.22
C THR A 442 4.11 10.15 -12.33
N ILE A 443 2.79 10.22 -12.56
CA ILE A 443 2.24 11.07 -13.63
C ILE A 443 2.07 12.53 -13.23
N LEU A 444 1.98 12.82 -11.93
CA LEU A 444 1.73 14.19 -11.43
C LEU A 444 2.74 15.21 -11.96
N PRO A 445 4.08 14.92 -11.99
CA PRO A 445 5.05 15.87 -12.53
C PRO A 445 4.80 16.29 -13.98
N PHE A 446 4.30 15.39 -14.82
CA PHE A 446 3.99 15.69 -16.22
C PHE A 446 2.85 16.68 -16.38
N ILE A 447 1.94 16.75 -15.41
CA ILE A 447 0.80 17.67 -15.40
C ILE A 447 0.98 18.84 -14.42
N GLY A 448 2.22 19.08 -13.96
CA GLY A 448 2.59 20.28 -13.20
C GLY A 448 2.45 20.17 -11.68
N TYR A 449 2.34 18.95 -11.14
CA TYR A 449 2.17 18.70 -9.71
C TYR A 449 3.19 17.70 -9.16
N ARG A 450 3.33 17.61 -7.84
CA ARG A 450 4.15 16.59 -7.19
C ARG A 450 3.54 16.21 -5.85
N THR A 451 3.40 14.91 -5.61
CA THR A 451 3.16 14.35 -4.27
C THR A 451 3.43 12.83 -4.29
N LYS A 452 3.35 12.21 -3.10
CA LYS A 452 3.20 10.76 -2.96
C LYS A 452 1.71 10.43 -2.85
N LEU A 453 1.33 9.19 -3.16
CA LEU A 453 -0.07 8.79 -3.20
C LEU A 453 -0.23 7.39 -2.62
N GLY A 454 -0.86 7.26 -1.44
CA GLY A 454 -0.91 5.98 -0.72
C GLY A 454 0.49 5.41 -0.51
N PHE A 455 0.74 4.21 -1.02
CA PHE A 455 2.06 3.57 -1.06
C PHE A 455 2.90 3.92 -2.30
N GLY A 456 2.31 4.60 -3.28
CA GLY A 456 2.92 4.98 -4.54
C GLY A 456 3.91 6.13 -4.42
N ARG A 457 5.00 6.05 -5.20
CA ARG A 457 6.01 7.10 -5.33
C ARG A 457 6.24 7.47 -6.81
N ASP A 458 6.88 8.60 -7.04
CA ASP A 458 7.37 8.96 -8.38
C ASP A 458 8.55 8.06 -8.78
N LEU A 459 8.36 7.24 -9.82
CA LEU A 459 9.38 6.34 -10.37
C LEU A 459 10.48 7.07 -11.14
N MET A 460 10.38 8.39 -11.33
CA MET A 460 11.44 9.20 -11.92
C MET A 460 12.32 9.89 -10.86
N SER A 461 12.03 9.72 -9.58
CA SER A 461 12.82 10.28 -8.48
C SER A 461 14.18 9.58 -8.34
N ASP A 462 15.23 10.35 -8.05
CA ASP A 462 16.60 9.81 -7.88
C ASP A 462 16.79 8.95 -6.61
N ILE A 463 15.78 8.86 -5.73
CA ILE A 463 15.84 8.06 -4.51
C ILE A 463 15.49 6.60 -4.83
N ALA A 464 16.52 5.78 -5.01
CA ALA A 464 16.37 4.36 -5.21
C ALA A 464 15.96 3.65 -3.92
N GLU A 465 14.81 2.99 -3.95
CA GLU A 465 14.28 2.15 -2.87
C GLU A 465 14.02 0.74 -3.45
N PRO A 466 15.09 -0.05 -3.65
CA PRO A 466 15.07 -1.25 -4.50
C PRO A 466 14.21 -2.40 -3.94
N ASN A 467 14.00 -2.45 -2.62
CA ASN A 467 13.24 -3.52 -1.97
C ASN A 467 11.76 -3.17 -1.72
N ARG A 468 11.28 -1.98 -2.16
CA ARG A 468 9.93 -1.51 -1.80
C ARG A 468 8.85 -2.45 -2.34
N VAL A 469 8.98 -2.90 -3.58
CA VAL A 469 7.98 -3.76 -4.22
C VAL A 469 7.86 -5.09 -3.47
N GLU A 470 8.98 -5.70 -3.07
CA GLU A 470 9.03 -6.93 -2.29
C GLU A 470 8.42 -6.76 -0.89
N VAL A 471 8.67 -5.61 -0.25
CA VAL A 471 8.07 -5.30 1.05
C VAL A 471 6.55 -5.18 0.92
N LEU A 472 6.05 -4.36 -0.01
CA LEU A 472 4.62 -4.15 -0.21
C LEU A 472 3.88 -5.44 -0.59
N ALA A 473 4.51 -6.30 -1.40
CA ALA A 473 3.94 -7.59 -1.80
C ALA A 473 3.61 -8.52 -0.61
N GLY A 474 4.34 -8.39 0.51
CA GLY A 474 4.10 -9.20 1.71
C GLY A 474 3.41 -8.46 2.86
N ALA A 475 3.53 -7.13 2.91
CA ALA A 475 3.18 -6.34 4.08
C ALA A 475 1.66 -6.16 4.30
N TYR A 476 0.86 -6.14 3.24
CA TYR A 476 -0.58 -5.87 3.37
C TYR A 476 -1.32 -6.88 4.27
N LYS A 477 -0.83 -8.13 4.37
CA LYS A 477 -1.39 -9.16 5.29
C LYS A 477 -1.21 -8.79 6.76
N TYR A 478 -0.15 -8.05 7.08
CA TYR A 478 0.18 -7.56 8.42
C TYR A 478 -0.51 -6.24 8.75
N TRP A 479 -0.88 -5.45 7.73
CA TRP A 479 -1.56 -4.16 7.85
C TRP A 479 -3.09 -4.26 7.73
N ARG A 480 -3.69 -5.38 8.12
CA ARG A 480 -5.13 -5.66 7.90
C ARG A 480 -6.05 -4.62 8.54
N ASN A 481 -5.74 -4.16 9.75
CA ASN A 481 -6.51 -3.12 10.44
C ASN A 481 -6.36 -1.76 9.73
N ASP A 482 -5.15 -1.41 9.30
CA ASP A 482 -4.90 -0.19 8.54
C ASP A 482 -5.64 -0.22 7.18
N MET A 483 -5.68 -1.37 6.52
CA MET A 483 -6.50 -1.58 5.30
C MET A 483 -8.00 -1.44 5.60
N ASN A 484 -8.50 -1.99 6.71
CA ASN A 484 -9.90 -1.83 7.12
C ASN A 484 -10.25 -0.35 7.41
N PHE A 485 -9.31 0.43 7.93
CA PHE A 485 -9.48 1.88 8.11
C PHE A 485 -9.69 2.59 6.77
N LEU A 486 -8.96 2.24 5.71
CA LEU A 486 -9.15 2.84 4.37
C LEU A 486 -10.57 2.61 3.83
N TRP A 487 -11.18 1.49 4.21
CA TRP A 487 -12.57 1.16 3.90
C TRP A 487 -13.61 1.85 4.81
N GLY A 488 -13.18 2.61 5.83
CA GLY A 488 -14.04 3.28 6.79
C GLY A 488 -14.69 2.35 7.82
N LEU A 489 -14.10 1.16 8.06
CA LEU A 489 -14.70 0.10 8.89
C LEU A 489 -14.20 0.11 10.33
N GLU A 490 -13.00 0.64 10.50
CA GLU A 490 -12.40 0.91 11.78
C GLU A 490 -12.24 2.43 11.84
N THR A 491 -12.50 3.04 13.00
CA THR A 491 -11.87 4.33 13.30
C THR A 491 -10.37 4.09 13.23
N LYS A 492 -9.56 5.05 12.73
CA LYS A 492 -8.10 4.94 12.87
C LYS A 492 -7.89 4.73 14.35
N ASN A 493 -7.58 3.50 14.77
CA ASN A 493 -6.97 3.32 16.07
C ASN A 493 -5.74 4.17 15.88
N GLU A 494 -5.68 5.34 16.52
CA GLU A 494 -4.45 6.08 16.62
C GLU A 494 -3.47 5.04 17.15
N LYS A 495 -2.67 4.46 16.25
CA LYS A 495 -1.48 3.73 16.64
C LYS A 495 -0.73 4.81 17.36
N ILE A 496 -0.82 4.74 18.68
CA ILE A 496 -0.15 5.64 19.60
C ILE A 496 1.25 5.78 19.04
N PHE A 497 1.62 6.98 18.62
CA PHE A 497 2.96 7.26 18.11
C PHE A 497 3.94 6.89 19.24
N VAL A 498 4.54 5.70 19.16
CA VAL A 498 5.44 5.21 20.20
C VAL A 498 6.82 5.73 19.86
N ILE A 499 7.24 6.74 20.62
CA ILE A 499 8.63 7.17 20.66
C ILE A 499 9.47 6.00 21.17
N LYS A 500 10.48 5.57 20.43
CA LYS A 500 11.37 4.52 20.94
C LYS A 500 12.25 5.10 22.04
N ARG A 501 13.09 4.26 22.65
CA ARG A 501 14.06 4.68 23.67
C ARG A 501 14.81 5.95 23.27
N ILE A 502 14.95 6.86 24.23
CA ILE A 502 15.50 8.20 24.00
C ILE A 502 16.90 8.28 24.62
N ALA A 503 17.90 8.71 23.83
CA ALA A 503 19.24 8.97 24.35
C ALA A 503 19.22 10.31 25.07
N HIS A 504 19.43 10.26 26.38
CA HIS A 504 19.34 11.41 27.28
C HIS A 504 20.55 12.34 27.10
N ALA A 505 20.32 13.63 26.91
CA ALA A 505 21.35 14.63 26.59
C ALA A 505 22.32 14.22 25.45
N GLY A 506 21.80 13.56 24.41
CA GLY A 506 22.54 12.98 23.29
C GLY A 506 23.16 11.60 23.56
N GLY A 507 23.09 11.11 24.79
CA GLY A 507 23.68 9.85 25.27
C GLY A 507 25.03 10.02 25.97
N GLY A 508 25.57 8.91 26.46
CA GLY A 508 26.86 8.88 27.14
C GLY A 508 28.06 8.70 26.20
N LEU A 509 29.20 9.28 26.57
CA LEU A 509 30.50 9.16 25.88
C LEU A 509 31.59 8.77 26.89
N GLY A 510 31.94 7.48 26.93
CA GLY A 510 32.78 6.93 27.99
C GLY A 510 32.07 7.08 29.35
N GLU A 511 32.72 7.69 30.33
CA GLU A 511 32.12 8.01 31.64
C GLU A 511 31.41 9.38 31.67
N ASN A 512 31.42 10.12 30.56
CA ASN A 512 30.80 11.44 30.49
C ASN A 512 29.33 11.35 30.08
N VAL A 513 28.47 12.05 30.81
CA VAL A 513 27.03 12.26 30.55
C VAL A 513 26.73 13.76 30.46
N TYR A 514 25.58 14.14 29.92
CA TYR A 514 25.17 15.55 29.74
C TYR A 514 26.10 16.38 28.84
N THR A 515 26.83 15.72 27.94
CA THR A 515 27.77 16.43 27.07
C THR A 515 27.07 17.22 25.96
N ASN A 516 25.89 16.76 25.52
CA ASN A 516 25.19 17.29 24.36
C ASN A 516 26.11 17.45 23.13
N SER A 517 27.06 16.51 22.98
CA SER A 517 28.11 16.56 21.97
C SER A 517 27.79 15.70 20.77
N PHE A 518 28.29 16.09 19.59
CA PHE A 518 28.08 15.31 18.37
C PHE A 518 28.67 13.90 18.47
N GLU A 519 29.76 13.73 19.22
CA GLU A 519 30.39 12.43 19.45
C GLU A 519 29.50 11.52 20.30
N ALA A 520 28.84 12.06 21.33
CA ALA A 520 27.85 11.30 22.11
C ALA A 520 26.62 10.93 21.27
N MET A 521 26.11 11.89 20.49
CA MET A 521 24.98 11.66 19.58
C MET A 521 25.31 10.58 18.55
N GLN A 522 26.46 10.68 17.90
CA GLN A 522 26.91 9.71 16.91
C GLN A 522 27.09 8.32 17.53
N ASN A 523 27.65 8.23 18.74
CA ASN A 523 27.75 6.97 19.48
C ASN A 523 26.36 6.36 19.73
N SER A 524 25.38 7.16 20.14
CA SER A 524 23.99 6.69 20.31
C SER A 524 23.40 6.19 18.99
N VAL A 525 23.58 6.92 17.89
CA VAL A 525 23.09 6.55 16.56
C VAL A 525 23.69 5.23 16.08
N GLU A 526 25.01 5.06 16.23
CA GLU A 526 25.71 3.83 15.85
C GLU A 526 25.24 2.61 16.65
N ASN A 527 24.79 2.83 17.88
CA ASN A 527 24.19 1.81 18.73
C ASN A 527 22.67 1.63 18.53
N GLY A 528 22.09 2.23 17.49
CA GLY A 528 20.71 1.98 17.05
C GLY A 528 19.66 2.90 17.69
N MET A 529 20.07 4.02 18.28
CA MET A 529 19.14 5.03 18.79
C MET A 529 18.60 5.90 17.64
N GLU A 530 17.29 6.09 17.61
CA GLU A 530 16.60 6.94 16.63
C GLU A 530 16.16 8.29 17.22
N TYR A 531 16.06 8.36 18.55
CA TYR A 531 15.56 9.52 19.29
C TYR A 531 16.63 10.00 20.27
N LEU A 532 16.98 11.27 20.18
CA LEU A 532 17.95 11.92 21.06
C LEU A 532 17.28 13.10 21.76
N GLU A 533 17.33 13.15 23.08
CA GLU A 533 16.96 14.35 23.82
C GLU A 533 18.17 15.26 23.92
N ILE A 534 17.98 16.55 23.62
CA ILE A 534 19.03 17.57 23.67
C ILE A 534 18.65 18.64 24.68
N ASP A 535 19.51 18.86 25.67
CA ASP A 535 19.38 19.97 26.60
C ASP A 535 19.68 21.29 25.88
N LEU A 536 18.80 22.27 26.02
CA LEU A 536 18.93 23.58 25.39
C LEU A 536 18.79 24.69 26.44
N SER A 537 19.64 25.70 26.39
CA SER A 537 19.51 26.88 27.23
C SER A 537 19.87 28.15 26.47
N PHE A 538 19.23 29.25 26.85
CA PHE A 538 19.47 30.57 26.28
C PHE A 538 20.82 31.14 26.72
N THR A 539 21.58 31.65 25.76
CA THR A 539 22.75 32.52 25.98
C THR A 539 22.32 33.90 26.47
N SER A 540 23.29 34.74 26.86
CA SER A 540 22.99 36.10 27.37
C SER A 540 22.43 37.03 26.29
N ASP A 541 22.64 36.71 25.02
CA ASP A 541 22.16 37.41 23.83
C ASP A 541 20.90 36.80 23.20
N GLY A 542 20.32 35.75 23.81
CA GLY A 542 19.01 35.22 23.43
C GLY A 542 19.02 34.08 22.40
N GLU A 543 20.19 33.51 22.13
CA GLU A 543 20.37 32.36 21.22
C GLU A 543 20.31 31.05 22.00
N LEU A 544 20.00 29.93 21.33
CA LEU A 544 19.96 28.60 21.96
C LEU A 544 21.27 27.83 21.76
N VAL A 545 21.81 27.29 22.86
CA VAL A 545 22.99 26.42 22.84
C VAL A 545 22.72 25.12 23.59
N CYS A 546 23.43 24.04 23.22
CA CYS A 546 23.18 22.72 23.76
C CYS A 546 23.88 22.53 25.12
N ILE A 547 23.19 22.87 26.21
CA ILE A 547 23.73 22.72 27.57
C ILE A 547 22.62 22.55 28.60
N HIS A 548 22.89 21.72 29.61
CA HIS A 548 21.94 21.44 30.70
C HIS A 548 21.76 22.61 31.68
N ASP A 549 22.84 23.28 32.10
CA ASP A 549 22.76 24.44 32.97
C ASP A 549 24.06 25.27 32.93
N TRP A 550 23.93 26.56 33.19
CA TRP A 550 25.04 27.52 33.24
C TRP A 550 25.90 27.42 34.52
N GLY A 551 25.54 26.54 35.46
CA GLY A 551 26.23 26.39 36.73
C GLY A 551 27.19 25.20 36.74
N LYS A 552 26.71 24.07 37.26
CA LYS A 552 27.51 22.87 37.50
C LYS A 552 27.94 22.24 36.17
N THR A 553 27.03 22.14 35.21
CA THR A 553 27.35 21.51 33.92
C THR A 553 28.33 22.38 33.14
N PHE A 554 28.13 23.70 33.10
CA PHE A 554 29.08 24.62 32.49
C PHE A 554 30.49 24.54 33.11
N GLU A 555 30.59 24.53 34.44
CA GLU A 555 31.87 24.37 35.14
C GLU A 555 32.54 23.03 34.83
N GLN A 556 31.77 21.95 34.74
CA GLN A 556 32.27 20.63 34.36
C GLN A 556 32.78 20.60 32.91
N LEU A 557 32.08 21.23 31.98
CA LEU A 557 32.40 21.21 30.55
C LEU A 557 33.60 22.10 30.21
N PHE A 558 33.71 23.27 30.83
CA PHE A 558 34.68 24.29 30.45
C PHE A 558 35.72 24.61 31.54
N GLY A 559 35.62 24.02 32.73
CA GLY A 559 36.58 24.20 33.82
C GLY A 559 36.55 25.61 34.44
N GLN A 560 35.50 26.39 34.19
CA GLN A 560 35.34 27.75 34.69
C GLN A 560 33.88 28.05 35.05
N LYS A 561 33.67 28.96 35.99
CA LYS A 561 32.33 29.44 36.38
C LYS A 561 31.93 30.65 35.55
N SER A 562 30.68 30.69 35.12
CA SER A 562 30.04 31.85 34.51
C SER A 562 28.56 31.87 34.91
N GLU A 563 27.91 33.03 34.88
CA GLU A 563 26.46 33.10 35.10
C GLU A 563 25.67 32.78 33.82
N ARG A 564 26.13 33.31 32.67
CA ARG A 564 25.63 33.07 31.31
C ARG A 564 26.55 33.81 30.32
N VAL A 565 26.88 33.24 29.16
CA VAL A 565 27.75 33.87 28.15
C VAL A 565 27.01 34.12 26.84
N SER A 566 27.57 34.95 25.95
CA SER A 566 27.03 35.18 24.60
C SER A 566 27.28 33.98 23.67
N LEU A 567 26.55 33.86 22.56
CA LEU A 567 26.76 32.79 21.58
C LEU A 567 28.21 32.74 21.09
N VAL A 568 28.78 33.90 20.74
CA VAL A 568 30.15 34.01 20.24
C VAL A 568 31.19 33.56 21.29
N GLU A 569 30.94 33.84 22.58
CA GLU A 569 31.81 33.36 23.66
C GLU A 569 31.65 31.86 23.86
N PHE A 570 30.42 31.33 23.81
CA PHE A 570 30.14 29.90 23.90
C PHE A 570 30.85 29.13 22.79
N GLU A 571 30.74 29.57 21.54
CA GLU A 571 31.42 28.96 20.39
C GLU A 571 32.94 28.95 20.55
N LYS A 572 33.54 30.03 21.07
CA LYS A 572 34.97 30.07 21.37
C LYS A 572 35.37 29.06 22.44
N LEU A 573 34.53 28.84 23.46
CA LEU A 573 34.78 27.84 24.49
C LEU A 573 34.70 26.43 23.90
N VAL A 574 33.72 26.16 23.04
CA VAL A 574 33.58 24.89 22.32
C VAL A 574 34.78 24.63 21.41
N GLN A 575 35.22 25.61 20.62
CA GLN A 575 36.38 25.48 19.73
C GLN A 575 37.69 25.17 20.46
N ASN A 576 37.84 25.64 21.70
CA ASN A 576 39.02 25.37 22.53
C ASN A 576 38.96 24.01 23.25
N LYS A 577 37.80 23.34 23.23
CA LYS A 577 37.62 22.01 23.81
C LYS A 577 38.11 20.95 22.85
N LYS A 578 38.90 19.98 23.34
CA LYS A 578 39.54 18.95 22.50
C LYS A 578 38.92 17.57 22.62
N GLU A 579 38.17 17.33 23.69
CA GLU A 579 37.64 16.00 24.00
C GLU A 579 36.38 15.66 23.19
N PHE A 580 35.51 16.65 22.96
CA PHE A 580 34.25 16.51 22.24
C PHE A 580 33.66 17.88 21.90
N THR A 581 32.73 17.91 20.96
CA THR A 581 32.16 19.11 20.34
C THR A 581 30.71 19.30 20.77
N ILE A 582 30.47 20.27 21.66
CA ILE A 582 29.12 20.61 22.15
C ILE A 582 28.37 21.40 21.08
N CYS A 583 27.11 21.07 20.82
CA CYS A 583 26.35 21.76 19.79
C CYS A 583 25.84 23.16 20.20
N THR A 584 25.54 23.96 19.18
CA THR A 584 24.65 25.12 19.19
C THR A 584 23.38 24.74 18.41
N LEU A 585 22.35 25.59 18.43
CA LEU A 585 21.16 25.34 17.61
C LEU A 585 21.50 25.18 16.12
N ASP A 586 22.28 26.11 15.57
CA ASP A 586 22.66 26.11 14.15
C ASP A 586 23.49 24.88 13.77
N THR A 587 24.50 24.55 14.58
CA THR A 587 25.34 23.36 14.30
C THR A 587 24.56 22.06 14.47
N LEU A 588 23.52 22.03 15.31
CA LEU A 588 22.61 20.88 15.41
C LEU A 588 21.74 20.74 14.15
N VAL A 589 21.28 21.85 13.55
CA VAL A 589 20.58 21.82 12.25
C VAL A 589 21.47 21.17 11.20
N ASP A 590 22.70 21.65 11.06
CA ASP A 590 23.70 21.12 10.10
C ASP A 590 23.96 19.62 10.30
N TRP A 591 24.03 19.18 11.56
CA TRP A 591 24.25 17.77 11.88
C TRP A 591 23.03 16.90 11.51
N LEU A 592 21.80 17.40 11.67
CA LEU A 592 20.59 16.67 11.31
C LEU A 592 20.42 16.51 9.80
N GLU A 593 20.96 17.41 8.97
CA GLU A 593 20.95 17.28 7.50
C GLU A 593 21.63 15.98 7.05
N ASN A 594 22.74 15.65 7.72
CA ASN A 594 23.55 14.47 7.47
C ASN A 594 22.99 13.20 8.15
N ASN A 595 22.06 13.36 9.10
CA ASN A 595 21.51 12.28 9.93
C ASN A 595 20.00 12.12 9.76
N LYS A 596 19.52 11.98 8.52
CA LYS A 596 18.09 12.07 8.12
C LYS A 596 17.07 11.22 8.88
N LYS A 597 17.50 10.20 9.63
CA LYS A 597 16.62 9.30 10.39
C LYS A 597 16.41 9.71 11.85
N ILE A 598 17.18 10.67 12.35
CA ILE A 598 17.20 11.03 13.77
C ILE A 598 16.10 12.03 14.10
N LYS A 599 15.46 11.84 15.25
CA LYS A 599 14.48 12.76 15.81
C LYS A 599 15.01 13.36 17.12
N ILE A 600 14.78 14.65 17.31
CA ILE A 600 15.22 15.38 18.49
C ILE A 600 14.05 15.62 19.42
N VAL A 601 14.19 15.20 20.67
CA VAL A 601 13.34 15.63 21.77
C VAL A 601 13.99 16.86 22.40
N THR A 602 13.27 17.98 22.46
CA THR A 602 13.85 19.21 23.00
C THR A 602 13.81 19.17 24.53
N ASP A 603 14.83 19.68 25.22
CA ASP A 603 14.72 19.94 26.66
C ASP A 603 15.22 21.34 27.02
N ILE A 604 14.34 22.34 26.86
CA ILE A 604 14.67 23.76 27.09
C ILE A 604 14.63 24.06 28.59
N LYS A 605 15.81 24.27 29.18
CA LYS A 605 16.03 24.38 30.63
C LYS A 605 15.52 25.69 31.21
N ASP A 606 15.42 26.74 30.39
CA ASP A 606 14.77 28.00 30.73
C ASP A 606 13.23 27.84 30.64
N THR A 607 12.63 27.11 31.59
CA THR A 607 11.23 26.64 31.51
C THR A 607 10.20 27.75 31.27
N ASN A 608 10.39 28.94 31.85
CA ASN A 608 9.51 30.11 31.63
C ASN A 608 9.56 30.67 30.19
N PHE A 609 10.58 30.28 29.42
CA PHE A 609 10.81 30.69 28.03
C PHE A 609 10.72 29.49 27.06
N ASN A 610 10.17 28.35 27.50
CA ASN A 610 10.07 27.15 26.68
C ASN A 610 9.36 27.42 25.34
N LEU A 611 8.20 28.10 25.36
CA LEU A 611 7.47 28.45 24.13
C LEU A 611 8.27 29.41 23.22
N ASN A 612 9.06 30.33 23.79
CA ASN A 612 9.94 31.19 23.00
C ASN A 612 11.04 30.39 22.32
N GLY A 613 11.66 29.45 23.03
CA GLY A 613 12.68 28.58 22.45
C GLY A 613 12.12 27.66 21.37
N LEU A 614 10.91 27.11 21.57
CA LEU A 614 10.23 26.31 20.56
C LEU A 614 9.92 27.11 19.28
N LYS A 615 9.60 28.40 19.38
CA LYS A 615 9.43 29.26 18.21
C LYS A 615 10.74 29.42 17.43
N LEU A 616 11.85 29.67 18.12
CA LEU A 616 13.17 29.77 17.49
C LEU A 616 13.57 28.45 16.83
N ILE A 617 13.36 27.31 17.52
CA ILE A 617 13.60 25.98 16.93
C ILE A 617 12.73 25.79 15.70
N LYS A 618 11.45 26.17 15.72
CA LYS A 618 10.58 26.06 14.54
C LYS A 618 11.11 26.87 13.35
N GLU A 619 11.62 28.07 13.60
CA GLU A 619 12.21 28.95 12.58
C GLU A 619 13.51 28.37 12.02
N SER A 620 14.39 27.83 12.86
CA SER A 620 15.66 27.22 12.44
C SER A 620 15.49 25.85 11.77
N PHE A 621 14.44 25.11 12.09
CA PHE A 621 14.19 23.74 11.61
C PHE A 621 12.96 23.65 10.67
N ASP A 622 12.58 24.69 9.93
CA ASP A 622 11.33 24.66 9.13
C ASP A 622 11.26 23.46 8.17
N GLU A 623 12.38 23.11 7.51
CA GLU A 623 12.49 21.93 6.62
C GLU A 623 12.49 20.58 7.39
N TYR A 624 12.80 20.60 8.69
CA TYR A 624 12.98 19.42 9.54
C TYR A 624 11.99 19.36 10.71
N ALA A 625 10.94 20.19 10.71
CA ALA A 625 10.09 20.38 11.89
C ALA A 625 9.37 19.11 12.35
N ASP A 626 9.05 18.21 11.42
CA ASP A 626 8.45 16.89 11.71
C ASP A 626 9.41 15.94 12.46
N ARG A 627 10.70 16.30 12.56
CA ARG A 627 11.74 15.55 13.30
C ARG A 627 11.99 16.11 14.70
N ILE A 628 11.35 17.23 15.05
CA ILE A 628 11.45 17.85 16.37
C ILE A 628 10.22 17.49 17.18
N ILE A 629 10.45 17.01 18.40
CA ILE A 629 9.44 16.61 19.36
C ILE A 629 9.57 17.54 20.57
N PRO A 630 8.71 18.57 20.70
CA PRO A 630 8.73 19.44 21.85
C PRO A 630 8.49 18.71 23.16
N GLN A 631 9.35 18.95 24.15
CA GLN A 631 9.05 18.68 25.54
C GLN A 631 8.53 19.95 26.21
N ILE A 632 7.29 19.90 26.70
CA ILE A 632 6.66 20.99 27.46
C ILE A 632 6.67 20.69 28.95
N TYR A 633 6.67 21.74 29.78
CA TYR A 633 6.68 21.63 31.24
C TYR A 633 5.32 22.00 31.84
N ASN A 634 4.69 23.05 31.32
CA ASN A 634 3.37 23.49 31.75
C ASN A 634 2.32 22.92 30.81
N PRO A 635 1.26 22.28 31.34
CA PRO A 635 0.21 21.71 30.51
C PRO A 635 -0.56 22.77 29.70
N GLU A 636 -0.58 24.03 30.17
CA GLU A 636 -1.22 25.15 29.49
C GLU A 636 -0.55 25.50 28.14
N ASP A 637 0.74 25.18 27.98
CA ASP A 637 1.49 25.47 26.75
C ASP A 637 1.11 24.53 25.59
N TYR A 638 0.41 23.42 25.87
CA TYR A 638 0.12 22.37 24.89
C TYR A 638 -0.55 22.88 23.62
N ASN A 639 -1.62 23.67 23.76
CA ASN A 639 -2.35 24.18 22.61
C ASN A 639 -1.52 25.19 21.81
N ALA A 640 -0.76 26.05 22.49
CA ALA A 640 0.11 27.01 21.83
C ALA A 640 1.23 26.32 21.03
N VAL A 641 1.81 25.23 21.56
CA VAL A 641 2.80 24.43 20.85
C VAL A 641 2.19 23.69 19.65
N LYS A 642 0.96 23.19 19.78
CA LYS A 642 0.21 22.58 18.66
C LYS A 642 -0.08 23.61 17.55
N GLU A 643 -0.42 24.84 17.91
CA GLU A 643 -0.64 25.95 16.97
C GLU A 643 0.65 26.38 16.22
N LEU A 644 1.84 26.13 16.78
CA LEU A 644 3.11 26.28 16.06
C LEU A 644 3.33 25.20 14.99
N GLY A 645 2.45 24.20 14.91
CA GLY A 645 2.50 23.14 13.90
C GLY A 645 3.32 21.92 14.31
N TYR A 646 3.64 21.74 15.60
CA TYR A 646 4.27 20.52 16.09
C TYR A 646 3.25 19.38 16.21
N LYS A 647 3.57 18.23 15.59
CA LYS A 647 2.68 17.06 15.55
C LYS A 647 2.79 16.18 16.80
N ASN A 648 3.99 16.01 17.33
CA ASN A 648 4.28 15.10 18.44
C ASN A 648 4.82 15.89 19.63
N ILE A 649 4.16 15.80 20.79
CA ILE A 649 4.48 16.58 21.99
C ILE A 649 4.63 15.63 23.18
N ILE A 650 5.71 15.80 23.94
CA ILE A 650 5.93 15.14 25.22
C ILE A 650 5.64 16.13 26.33
N TRP A 651 4.84 15.75 27.32
CA TRP A 651 4.72 16.51 28.55
C TRP A 651 5.63 15.93 29.63
N THR A 652 6.59 16.69 30.12
CA THR A 652 7.43 16.27 31.24
C THR A 652 6.91 16.80 32.58
N LEU A 653 6.88 15.94 33.59
CA LEU A 653 6.39 16.28 34.93
C LEU A 653 7.46 16.89 35.86
N TYR A 654 8.68 17.16 35.36
CA TYR A 654 9.82 17.59 36.19
C TYR A 654 9.68 18.94 36.86
N ALA A 655 9.12 19.90 36.15
CA ALA A 655 8.88 21.23 36.69
C ALA A 655 7.41 21.47 37.03
N TYR A 656 6.56 20.43 36.95
CA TYR A 656 5.13 20.57 37.21
C TYR A 656 4.84 20.47 38.71
N SER A 657 4.29 21.54 39.28
CA SER A 657 4.01 21.63 40.71
C SER A 657 2.59 21.20 41.11
N GLY A 658 1.77 20.72 40.17
CA GLY A 658 0.39 20.28 40.42
C GLY A 658 0.30 18.92 41.12
N SER A 659 -0.90 18.55 41.56
CA SER A 659 -1.15 17.25 42.20
C SER A 659 -1.23 16.11 41.18
N LYS A 660 -1.15 14.87 41.65
CA LYS A 660 -1.35 13.68 40.79
C LYS A 660 -2.69 13.70 40.06
N ASP A 661 -3.75 14.18 40.73
CA ASP A 661 -5.09 14.24 40.13
C ASP A 661 -5.20 15.33 39.06
N ASP A 662 -4.42 16.41 39.19
CA ASP A 662 -4.31 17.45 38.16
C ASP A 662 -3.64 16.90 36.90
N VAL A 663 -2.62 16.04 37.05
CA VAL A 663 -1.95 15.39 35.91
C VAL A 663 -2.94 14.63 35.03
N TYR A 664 -3.82 13.81 35.63
CA TYR A 664 -4.81 13.07 34.84
C TYR A 664 -5.80 14.00 34.16
N SER A 665 -6.26 15.03 34.87
CA SER A 665 -7.22 16.00 34.36
C SER A 665 -6.67 16.78 33.16
N TRP A 666 -5.36 17.00 33.12
CA TRP A 666 -4.67 17.64 32.00
C TRP A 666 -4.45 16.68 30.83
N VAL A 667 -4.00 15.46 31.11
CA VAL A 667 -3.84 14.42 30.10
C VAL A 667 -5.14 14.20 29.32
N GLU A 668 -6.31 14.21 29.98
CA GLU A 668 -7.61 14.07 29.32
C GLU A 668 -7.96 15.24 28.38
N LYS A 669 -7.34 16.40 28.56
CA LYS A 669 -7.55 17.59 27.71
C LYS A 669 -6.57 17.68 26.55
N MET A 670 -5.50 16.89 26.55
CA MET A 670 -4.44 16.94 25.54
C MET A 670 -4.66 15.89 24.45
N GLU A 671 -5.59 16.19 23.53
CA GLU A 671 -5.87 15.31 22.40
C GLU A 671 -4.66 15.22 21.46
N GLY A 672 -4.14 14.00 21.29
CA GLY A 672 -2.95 13.69 20.49
C GLY A 672 -1.61 13.73 21.24
N LEU A 673 -1.60 13.79 22.59
CA LEU A 673 -0.37 13.80 23.38
C LEU A 673 0.45 12.52 23.13
N SER A 674 1.71 12.67 22.73
CA SER A 674 2.56 11.54 22.33
C SER A 674 3.06 10.73 23.53
N ALA A 675 3.39 11.41 24.63
CA ALA A 675 3.89 10.77 25.84
C ALA A 675 3.84 11.69 27.07
N VAL A 676 3.91 11.07 28.24
CA VAL A 676 4.24 11.75 29.50
C VAL A 676 5.57 11.22 30.04
N ALA A 677 6.51 12.12 30.31
CA ALA A 677 7.80 11.81 30.91
C ALA A 677 7.83 12.16 32.40
N MET A 678 8.46 11.33 33.22
CA MET A 678 8.53 11.52 34.68
C MET A 678 9.77 10.87 35.30
N PHE A 679 9.98 11.10 36.60
CA PHE A 679 11.06 10.44 37.34
C PHE A 679 10.58 9.08 37.86
N GLN A 680 11.53 8.20 38.17
CA GLN A 680 11.22 6.84 38.63
C GLN A 680 10.30 6.84 39.85
N ASP A 681 10.56 7.71 40.83
CA ASP A 681 9.75 7.82 42.05
C ASP A 681 8.31 8.26 41.76
N VAL A 682 8.09 9.12 40.75
CA VAL A 682 6.74 9.54 40.32
C VAL A 682 5.98 8.37 39.67
N ALA A 683 6.67 7.56 38.85
CA ALA A 683 6.10 6.37 38.23
C ALA A 683 5.72 5.32 39.29
N GLU A 684 6.64 5.02 40.22
CA GLU A 684 6.44 4.06 41.31
C GLU A 684 5.31 4.47 42.26
N ASN A 685 5.04 5.77 42.34
CA ASN A 685 3.95 6.38 43.08
C ASN A 685 2.57 6.24 42.40
N GLY A 686 2.46 5.44 41.32
CA GLY A 686 1.22 5.04 40.67
C GLY A 686 0.72 5.97 39.57
N VAL A 687 1.48 7.02 39.22
CA VAL A 687 1.08 8.00 38.18
C VAL A 687 1.13 7.38 36.79
N SER A 688 2.19 6.63 36.50
CA SER A 688 2.40 5.99 35.20
C SER A 688 1.30 4.99 34.84
N THR A 689 0.86 4.16 35.80
CA THR A 689 -0.14 3.12 35.55
C THR A 689 -1.48 3.70 35.11
N LYS A 690 -1.92 4.77 35.79
CA LYS A 690 -3.18 5.45 35.44
C LYS A 690 -3.13 6.16 34.08
N ILE A 691 -1.99 6.77 33.72
CA ILE A 691 -1.80 7.35 32.38
C ILE A 691 -1.81 6.25 31.31
N LYS A 692 -1.15 5.12 31.59
CA LYS A 692 -1.10 3.98 30.68
C LYS A 692 -2.47 3.35 30.41
N GLU A 693 -3.35 3.30 31.41
CA GLU A 693 -4.74 2.84 31.26
C GLU A 693 -5.55 3.66 30.23
N LYS A 694 -5.15 4.91 29.98
CA LYS A 694 -5.75 5.78 28.96
C LYS A 694 -5.11 5.61 27.57
N GLY A 695 -4.18 4.67 27.42
CA GLY A 695 -3.47 4.41 26.17
C GLY A 695 -2.28 5.35 25.93
N ILE A 696 -1.94 6.24 26.86
CA ILE A 696 -0.86 7.21 26.64
C ILE A 696 0.49 6.60 27.09
N PRO A 697 1.53 6.65 26.26
CA PRO A 697 2.86 6.18 26.63
C PRO A 697 3.47 6.94 27.80
N VAL A 698 4.20 6.21 28.66
CA VAL A 698 4.92 6.80 29.80
C VAL A 698 6.40 6.51 29.68
N TYR A 699 7.22 7.53 29.93
CA TYR A 699 8.68 7.46 29.88
C TYR A 699 9.27 7.84 31.22
N VAL A 700 10.37 7.19 31.57
CA VAL A 700 11.08 7.45 32.83
C VAL A 700 12.53 7.84 32.52
N HIS A 701 13.00 8.93 33.15
CA HIS A 701 14.41 9.30 33.14
C HIS A 701 15.07 9.02 34.49
N THR A 702 16.38 8.81 34.58
CA THR A 702 17.26 8.26 33.52
C THR A 702 17.62 6.86 33.96
N ILE A 703 17.31 5.86 33.13
CA ILE A 703 17.47 4.46 33.49
C ILE A 703 18.61 3.86 32.66
N ASN A 704 19.69 3.46 33.33
CA ASN A 704 20.84 2.82 32.70
C ASN A 704 20.97 1.32 33.05
N ASP A 705 20.07 0.80 33.89
CA ASP A 705 20.04 -0.62 34.29
C ASP A 705 18.81 -1.32 33.70
N LYS A 706 19.05 -2.39 32.93
CA LYS A 706 18.02 -3.18 32.27
C LYS A 706 17.03 -3.82 33.25
N ASN A 707 17.49 -4.24 34.42
CA ASN A 707 16.61 -4.84 35.43
C ASN A 707 15.64 -3.81 36.00
N ILE A 708 16.09 -2.56 36.15
CA ILE A 708 15.22 -1.46 36.59
C ILE A 708 14.20 -1.14 35.51
N PHE A 709 14.61 -1.09 34.23
CA PHE A 709 13.68 -0.91 33.12
C PHE A 709 12.61 -2.01 33.07
N ASP A 710 13.02 -3.28 33.10
CA ASP A 710 12.11 -4.43 33.09
C ASP A 710 11.16 -4.41 34.29
N TYR A 711 11.66 -4.00 35.46
CA TYR A 711 10.87 -3.82 36.67
C TYR A 711 9.79 -2.74 36.50
N LEU A 712 10.14 -1.59 35.92
CA LEU A 712 9.23 -0.47 35.70
C LEU A 712 8.16 -0.78 34.65
N VAL A 713 8.52 -1.44 33.55
CA VAL A 713 7.58 -1.89 32.52
C VAL A 713 6.57 -2.87 33.13
N LYS A 714 7.06 -3.86 33.87
CA LYS A 714 6.23 -4.94 34.42
C LYS A 714 5.27 -4.46 35.51
N ASN A 715 5.73 -3.58 36.40
CA ASN A 715 4.99 -3.26 37.62
C ASN A 715 4.29 -1.89 37.57
N PHE A 716 4.74 -0.97 36.73
CA PHE A 716 4.23 0.41 36.74
C PHE A 716 3.73 0.88 35.37
N GLY A 717 3.74 0.02 34.34
CA GLY A 717 3.19 0.34 33.03
C GLY A 717 4.02 1.34 32.23
N VAL A 718 5.32 1.47 32.54
CA VAL A 718 6.27 2.27 31.76
C VAL A 718 6.37 1.69 30.35
N THR A 719 6.37 2.56 29.34
CA THR A 719 6.48 2.16 27.92
C THR A 719 7.94 2.07 27.50
N GLU A 720 8.71 3.13 27.73
CA GLU A 720 10.12 3.25 27.34
C GLU A 720 10.85 4.18 28.33
N ILE A 721 12.14 4.44 28.11
CA ILE A 721 12.98 5.22 29.02
C ILE A 721 13.84 6.24 28.28
N TYR A 722 14.33 7.20 29.06
CA TYR A 722 15.49 8.01 28.72
C TYR A 722 16.71 7.34 29.34
N THR A 723 17.80 7.23 28.58
CA THR A 723 19.00 6.51 28.99
C THR A 723 20.26 7.14 28.43
N ASP A 724 21.37 7.01 29.16
CA ASP A 724 22.68 7.41 28.67
C ASP A 724 23.37 6.26 27.92
N TYR A 725 23.12 4.99 28.30
CA TYR A 725 23.89 3.82 27.85
C TYR A 725 23.08 2.56 27.48
N LEU A 726 21.78 2.49 27.79
CA LEU A 726 20.98 1.28 27.57
C LEU A 726 20.39 1.27 26.15
N TYR A 727 21.20 0.98 25.14
CA TYR A 727 20.80 1.04 23.73
C TYR A 727 19.79 -0.04 23.31
N THR A 728 19.12 0.16 22.17
CA THR A 728 18.07 -0.72 21.63
C THR A 728 18.56 -2.10 21.19
N ASN A 729 19.86 -2.26 20.94
CA ASN A 729 20.47 -3.51 20.52
C ASN A 729 20.90 -4.46 21.68
N ASN A 730 20.71 -4.08 22.95
CA ASN A 730 21.18 -4.81 24.14
C ASN A 730 20.09 -5.27 25.12
#